data_AF-A0A502DL63-F1
#
_entry.id   AF-A0A502DL63-F1
#
_cell.length_a   1.000
_cell.length_b   1.000
_cell.length_c   1.000
_cell.angle_alpha   90.00
_cell.angle_beta   90.00
_cell.angle_gamma   90.00
#
_symmetry.space_group_name_H-M   'P 1'
#
loop_
_entity.id
_entity.type
_entity.pdbx_description
1 polymer ?
#
loop_
_entity_poly.entity_id
_entity_poly.type
_entity_poly.pdbx_seq_one_letter_code
_entity_poly.pdbx_strand_id
1 'polypeptide(L)'
;MKPTISIADTPAPAATPSVTLSGIISDVLTWIGLPALEENSSIPALPIPEPIASFWLAVRQVQYRFNNRYPTASPTTLPSDPQTGVVTGALHATDLDGDYLTYTLASQPIHGTVAINLDGTFTYTPSPAEARAGGTDTFTVTVSDDGAANVRHIHGLLGLLGVRSAPTVAVPVAVTPVSAPTVTISAVAGTPNPVTGVTTITITGGDSAGNALTFTGTSNQGTVAPSPTQSVVLVFTPGTGYTPTDVATDPSHATDVVTIVATDATGASATATVTIIQEPTTSIPPAPPTISRVNATQTLGTPGYRIVVTATDPANKPLTYTVDTGTLTANTDGSYIYLATTGAQQGPVSFALTGTDTDGQAITTQVKLAYFTGTGTYITGIYHFQTVTFTSIGEPYVVSQNGSPLYTGGNGTPDANGVVTETYRLGAPGDTVFTDTVTVQYNQFDPLGNDAYNRVFDITTLLARDLPVAGTPTVGTPDIGTGTVTGTTNFTDPAGLALTYAVTGNPGLGAVSIINGGGFSYTPTASARGDAATGGPTADAFTVTATNQTGAYATVTVTVPVQPLIVDQAPAAPSTQGAVTYAPVSGIATGSMGFTDPDGDPLTYIVTTAPTYGTVTLTGGTFTYTPTPAGRALAATTPGLTDGFTVTASDGQLTTPTILQVSVIPAVASGPVSIAVGINPVQVVVTPDGSTIYVTNFGRYVSSGQPHVGDSVSVIDTASNTVIKTIQVGNHPLGLAITPNGSTVYVGNFDDSTVSVISTATNTVVGTIPVGALPRTVVVTADGVHVLVASGSIVSEPIPVVLSVIDTATNTVSKTIRLTDIGYPTAVVSNSDGSVIYVTDRVGSRASVVVGGTPTRSVYTGGAYPGESTPVSAVLDGNTLYVADDYYSQVTVVDVTGNEGRGAISNRINLPVQPAQIVQSLDGMSLYVGGDNAVLKIDKATGAVTTLATITDALIQGITLSPDGTVLYATNTGVANESDDALLVFPLI
;
A
#
# COMPACT_ATOMS: atom_id res chain seq x y z
N MET A 1 -33.75 40.87 9.33
CA MET A 1 -34.45 42.07 8.82
C MET A 1 -34.89 41.74 7.41
N LYS A 2 -36.20 41.71 7.16
CA LYS A 2 -36.82 41.31 5.89
C LYS A 2 -37.15 42.61 5.12
N PRO A 3 -36.82 42.78 3.83
CA PRO A 3 -37.28 43.95 3.10
C PRO A 3 -38.75 43.73 2.72
N THR A 4 -39.60 44.64 3.18
CA THR A 4 -40.99 44.77 2.74
C THR A 4 -40.99 45.49 1.40
N ILE A 5 -41.37 44.82 0.30
CA ILE A 5 -41.62 45.49 -0.97
C ILE A 5 -43.08 45.95 -0.99
N SER A 6 -43.25 47.27 -1.18
CA SER A 6 -44.51 47.97 -1.31
C SER A 6 -45.21 47.61 -2.62
N ILE A 7 -46.50 47.25 -2.53
CA ILE A 7 -47.37 47.02 -3.68
C ILE A 7 -47.90 48.39 -4.14
N ALA A 8 -47.18 49.06 -5.03
CA ALA A 8 -47.68 50.23 -5.75
C ALA A 8 -46.86 50.44 -7.04
N ASP A 9 -47.19 49.67 -8.07
CA ASP A 9 -47.20 50.08 -9.49
C ASP A 9 -47.57 48.86 -10.34
N THR A 10 -48.86 48.67 -10.56
CA THR A 10 -49.33 47.92 -11.73
C THR A 10 -49.35 48.91 -12.90
N PRO A 11 -48.66 48.66 -14.03
CA PRO A 11 -48.85 49.49 -15.21
C PRO A 11 -50.32 49.42 -15.62
N ALA A 12 -50.92 50.57 -15.94
CA ALA A 12 -52.22 50.59 -16.60
C ALA A 12 -52.19 49.66 -17.83
N PRO A 13 -53.29 48.96 -18.16
CA PRO A 13 -53.33 48.12 -19.36
C PRO A 13 -52.94 48.99 -20.57
N ALA A 14 -51.94 48.53 -21.33
CA ALA A 14 -51.49 49.20 -22.54
C ALA A 14 -52.71 49.50 -23.43
N ALA A 15 -52.83 50.75 -23.89
CA ALA A 15 -53.86 51.11 -24.85
C ALA A 15 -53.78 50.17 -26.05
N THR A 16 -54.92 49.59 -26.45
CA THR A 16 -55.02 48.76 -27.67
C THR A 16 -54.37 49.52 -28.85
N PRO A 17 -53.40 48.93 -29.57
CA PRO A 17 -52.70 49.64 -30.64
C PRO A 17 -53.73 50.10 -31.69
N SER A 18 -53.78 51.40 -31.94
CA SER A 18 -54.70 51.97 -32.94
C SER A 18 -54.31 51.46 -34.33
N VAL A 19 -55.23 50.81 -35.04
CA VAL A 19 -55.01 50.44 -36.45
C VAL A 19 -54.94 51.71 -37.29
N THR A 20 -53.86 51.89 -38.06
CA THR A 20 -53.65 53.05 -38.93
C THR A 20 -53.61 52.64 -40.39
N LEU A 21 -53.90 53.58 -41.31
CA LEU A 21 -53.83 53.33 -42.75
C LEU A 21 -52.43 52.88 -43.21
N SER A 22 -51.37 53.50 -42.68
CA SER A 22 -49.99 53.05 -42.92
C SER A 22 -49.72 51.64 -42.37
N GLY A 23 -50.29 51.32 -41.21
CA GLY A 23 -50.24 49.97 -40.63
C GLY A 23 -50.90 48.92 -41.51
N ILE A 24 -52.10 49.20 -42.05
CA ILE A 24 -52.82 48.32 -42.99
C ILE A 24 -51.97 48.05 -44.24
N ILE A 25 -51.40 49.10 -44.85
CA ILE A 25 -50.60 48.96 -46.07
C ILE A 25 -49.31 48.17 -45.78
N SER A 26 -48.67 48.43 -44.64
CA SER A 26 -47.49 47.69 -44.20
C SER A 26 -47.78 46.20 -44.03
N ASP A 27 -48.91 45.84 -43.41
CA ASP A 27 -49.34 44.44 -43.27
C ASP A 27 -49.57 43.77 -44.63
N VAL A 28 -50.21 44.46 -45.58
CA VAL A 28 -50.48 43.90 -46.93
C VAL A 28 -49.18 43.67 -47.70
N LEU A 29 -48.21 44.58 -47.60
CA LEU A 29 -46.89 44.42 -48.22
C LEU A 29 -46.16 43.21 -47.65
N THR A 30 -46.14 43.06 -46.32
CA THR A 30 -45.55 41.86 -45.70
C THR A 30 -46.30 40.61 -46.12
N TRP A 31 -47.64 40.67 -46.29
CA TRP A 31 -48.40 39.50 -46.70
C TRP A 31 -48.13 39.01 -48.13
N ILE A 32 -47.69 39.88 -49.02
CA ILE A 32 -47.28 39.49 -50.37
C ILE A 32 -45.78 39.18 -50.47
N GLY A 33 -45.05 39.19 -49.35
CA GLY A 33 -43.61 38.88 -49.29
C GLY A 33 -42.69 40.07 -49.60
N LEU A 34 -43.19 41.31 -49.42
CA LEU A 34 -42.42 42.55 -49.53
C LEU A 34 -42.10 43.13 -48.14
N PRO A 35 -41.06 43.97 -48.00
CA PRO A 35 -40.76 44.63 -46.72
C PRO A 35 -41.93 45.50 -46.24
N ALA A 36 -42.07 45.60 -44.91
CA ALA A 36 -42.94 46.58 -44.27
C ALA A 36 -42.58 48.01 -44.71
N LEU A 37 -43.52 48.94 -44.59
CA LEU A 37 -43.23 50.37 -44.81
C LEU A 37 -42.21 50.86 -43.78
N GLU A 38 -41.20 51.59 -44.23
CA GLU A 38 -40.23 52.23 -43.34
C GLU A 38 -40.90 53.25 -42.41
N GLU A 39 -40.30 53.48 -41.25
CA GLU A 39 -40.81 54.36 -40.17
C GLU A 39 -41.02 55.82 -40.64
N ASN A 40 -40.34 56.23 -41.73
CA ASN A 40 -40.44 57.55 -42.37
C ASN A 40 -41.24 57.57 -43.69
N SER A 41 -42.13 56.60 -43.92
CA SER A 41 -42.97 56.55 -45.12
C SER A 41 -43.83 57.81 -45.28
N SER A 42 -43.98 58.30 -46.52
CA SER A 42 -44.87 59.42 -46.87
C SER A 42 -46.37 59.10 -46.72
N ILE A 43 -46.71 57.87 -46.32
CA ILE A 43 -48.08 57.42 -46.09
C ILE A 43 -48.49 57.78 -44.65
N PRO A 44 -49.52 58.62 -44.45
CA PRO A 44 -49.87 59.11 -43.13
C PRO A 44 -50.48 58.00 -42.24
N ALA A 45 -50.11 57.98 -40.96
CA ALA A 45 -50.65 57.07 -39.93
C ALA A 45 -52.06 57.49 -39.47
N LEU A 46 -53.01 57.60 -40.41
CA LEU A 46 -54.39 57.99 -40.13
C LEU A 46 -55.10 56.87 -39.36
N PRO A 47 -55.69 57.15 -38.18
CA PRO A 47 -56.42 56.16 -37.40
C PRO A 47 -57.66 55.68 -38.16
N ILE A 48 -57.88 54.36 -38.13
CA ILE A 48 -59.01 53.71 -38.76
C ILE A 48 -60.16 53.64 -37.74
N PRO A 49 -61.38 54.09 -38.08
CA PRO A 49 -62.53 54.00 -37.18
C PRO A 49 -62.99 52.57 -36.90
N GLU A 50 -63.59 52.33 -35.73
CA GLU A 50 -64.38 51.12 -35.49
C GLU A 50 -65.65 51.11 -36.36
N PRO A 51 -66.08 49.95 -36.92
CA PRO A 51 -65.63 48.58 -36.65
C PRO A 51 -64.50 48.07 -37.56
N ILE A 52 -63.98 48.92 -38.47
CA ILE A 52 -62.96 48.52 -39.46
C ILE A 52 -61.64 48.19 -38.75
N ALA A 53 -61.29 48.93 -37.70
CA ALA A 53 -60.11 48.63 -36.89
C ALA A 53 -60.23 47.25 -36.21
N SER A 54 -61.35 46.93 -35.55
CA SER A 54 -61.59 45.59 -34.98
C SER A 54 -61.57 44.47 -36.01
N PHE A 55 -62.19 44.70 -37.18
CA PHE A 55 -62.15 43.73 -38.28
C PHE A 55 -60.72 43.53 -38.77
N TRP A 56 -59.94 44.59 -38.93
CA TRP A 56 -58.56 44.50 -39.37
C TRP A 56 -57.66 43.79 -38.35
N LEU A 57 -57.90 43.98 -37.04
CA LEU A 57 -57.22 43.20 -35.99
C LEU A 57 -57.55 41.71 -36.08
N ALA A 58 -58.79 41.35 -36.43
CA ALA A 58 -59.15 39.96 -36.69
C ALA A 58 -58.47 39.40 -37.95
N VAL A 59 -58.40 40.20 -39.04
CA VAL A 59 -57.65 39.82 -40.26
C VAL A 59 -56.16 39.64 -39.96
N ARG A 60 -55.54 40.54 -39.18
CA ARG A 60 -54.16 40.41 -38.70
C ARG A 60 -53.95 39.10 -37.96
N GLN A 61 -54.80 38.77 -36.99
CA GLN A 61 -54.68 37.52 -36.24
C GLN A 61 -54.76 36.26 -37.12
N VAL A 62 -55.58 36.30 -38.17
CA VAL A 62 -55.67 35.19 -39.13
C VAL A 62 -54.41 35.16 -40.01
N GLN A 63 -53.98 36.29 -40.56
CA GLN A 63 -52.85 36.35 -41.49
C GLN A 63 -51.50 36.09 -40.81
N TYR A 64 -51.25 36.56 -39.59
CA TYR A 64 -50.02 36.24 -38.83
C TYR A 64 -49.86 34.74 -38.57
N ARG A 65 -50.96 33.98 -38.47
CA ARG A 65 -50.86 32.51 -38.33
C ARG A 65 -50.45 31.81 -39.63
N PHE A 66 -50.67 32.43 -40.79
CA PHE A 66 -50.36 31.84 -42.08
C PHE A 66 -49.12 32.45 -42.75
N ASN A 67 -48.75 33.68 -42.42
CA ASN A 67 -47.79 34.47 -43.17
C ASN A 67 -46.62 34.91 -42.29
N ASN A 68 -45.46 34.26 -42.47
CA ASN A 68 -44.27 34.50 -41.66
C ASN A 68 -43.19 35.31 -42.39
N ARG A 69 -42.39 36.07 -41.65
CA ARG A 69 -41.20 36.72 -42.21
C ARG A 69 -40.03 35.75 -42.22
N TYR A 70 -39.08 35.97 -43.13
CA TYR A 70 -37.84 35.21 -43.11
C TYR A 70 -36.94 35.67 -41.96
N PRO A 71 -36.21 34.75 -41.32
CA PRO A 71 -35.23 35.08 -40.28
C PRO A 71 -34.12 36.01 -40.79
N THR A 72 -33.40 36.66 -39.88
CA THR A 72 -32.20 37.44 -40.20
C THR A 72 -31.03 36.95 -39.38
N ALA A 73 -29.79 37.07 -39.87
CA ALA A 73 -28.58 36.62 -39.17
C ALA A 73 -27.42 37.60 -39.36
N SER A 74 -26.61 37.77 -38.31
CA SER A 74 -25.44 38.67 -38.28
C SER A 74 -24.27 37.97 -37.58
N PRO A 75 -23.49 37.15 -38.32
CA PRO A 75 -22.49 36.29 -37.71
C PRO A 75 -21.32 37.06 -37.09
N THR A 76 -20.82 36.56 -35.98
CA THR A 76 -19.61 37.02 -35.29
C THR A 76 -18.66 35.85 -35.04
N THR A 77 -17.36 36.15 -34.98
CA THR A 77 -16.31 35.16 -34.71
C THR A 77 -15.41 35.64 -33.58
N LEU A 78 -14.99 34.73 -32.72
CA LEU A 78 -13.93 34.96 -31.73
C LEU A 78 -12.54 34.76 -32.37
N PRO A 79 -11.47 35.30 -31.76
CA PRO A 79 -10.10 35.01 -32.19
C PRO A 79 -9.81 33.50 -32.14
N SER A 80 -9.02 32.99 -33.09
CA SER A 80 -8.62 31.58 -33.11
C SER A 80 -7.84 31.20 -31.85
N ASP A 81 -8.12 30.01 -31.33
CA ASP A 81 -7.39 29.42 -30.22
C ASP A 81 -5.88 29.33 -30.56
N PRO A 82 -4.99 29.84 -29.68
CA PRO A 82 -3.56 29.93 -29.99
C PRO A 82 -2.81 28.58 -29.94
N GLN A 83 -3.44 27.51 -29.44
CA GLN A 83 -2.86 26.17 -29.35
C GLN A 83 -3.36 25.25 -30.47
N THR A 84 -4.64 25.38 -30.84
CA THR A 84 -5.32 24.45 -31.75
C THR A 84 -5.74 25.08 -33.08
N GLY A 85 -5.79 26.41 -33.15
CA GLY A 85 -6.28 27.15 -34.32
C GLY A 85 -7.80 27.13 -34.47
N VAL A 86 -8.54 26.51 -33.55
CA VAL A 86 -10.01 26.41 -33.56
C VAL A 86 -10.63 27.81 -33.44
N VAL A 87 -11.67 28.08 -34.22
CA VAL A 87 -12.42 29.34 -34.20
C VAL A 87 -13.87 29.05 -33.79
N THR A 88 -14.35 29.73 -32.76
CA THR A 88 -15.75 29.68 -32.36
C THR A 88 -16.47 30.99 -32.69
N GLY A 89 -17.78 30.93 -32.87
CA GLY A 89 -18.58 32.11 -33.19
C GLY A 89 -20.08 31.87 -33.06
N ALA A 90 -20.86 32.89 -33.39
CA ALA A 90 -22.32 32.82 -33.33
C ALA A 90 -22.95 33.48 -34.56
N LEU A 91 -24.02 32.91 -35.09
CA LEU A 91 -24.76 33.43 -36.24
C LEU A 91 -25.66 34.63 -35.86
N HIS A 92 -25.99 34.79 -34.57
CA HIS A 92 -26.93 35.77 -34.04
C HIS A 92 -28.17 35.92 -34.91
N ALA A 93 -28.84 34.80 -35.17
CA ALA A 93 -30.06 34.82 -35.94
C ALA A 93 -31.26 35.21 -35.09
N THR A 94 -32.14 36.01 -35.65
CA THR A 94 -33.38 36.46 -35.03
C THR A 94 -34.54 36.29 -36.00
N ASP A 95 -35.61 35.70 -35.49
CA ASP A 95 -36.91 35.71 -36.13
C ASP A 95 -37.77 36.82 -35.51
N LEU A 96 -38.45 37.61 -36.33
CA LEU A 96 -39.26 38.74 -35.85
C LEU A 96 -40.63 38.31 -35.32
N ASP A 97 -41.09 37.13 -35.69
CA ASP A 97 -42.40 36.58 -35.34
C ASP A 97 -42.29 35.55 -34.18
N GLY A 98 -41.05 35.21 -33.78
CA GLY A 98 -40.72 34.45 -32.57
C GLY A 98 -40.59 32.94 -32.80
N ASP A 99 -40.49 32.51 -34.06
CA ASP A 99 -40.46 31.10 -34.44
C ASP A 99 -39.08 30.44 -34.19
N TYR A 100 -39.09 29.12 -33.99
CA TYR A 100 -37.86 28.36 -33.76
C TYR A 100 -37.02 28.31 -35.02
N LEU A 101 -35.74 28.64 -34.90
CA LEU A 101 -34.78 28.63 -36.00
C LEU A 101 -34.04 27.29 -36.10
N THR A 102 -33.80 26.87 -37.33
CA THR A 102 -32.94 25.76 -37.70
C THR A 102 -31.77 26.28 -38.52
N TYR A 103 -30.59 25.70 -38.28
CA TYR A 103 -29.35 26.08 -38.93
C TYR A 103 -28.83 24.91 -39.73
N THR A 104 -28.77 25.08 -41.04
CA THR A 104 -28.26 24.03 -41.94
C THR A 104 -27.04 24.54 -42.66
N LEU A 105 -25.95 23.78 -42.62
CA LEU A 105 -24.75 24.13 -43.35
C LEU A 105 -25.00 23.96 -44.86
N ALA A 106 -24.93 25.08 -45.60
CA ALA A 106 -25.18 25.12 -47.03
C ALA A 106 -23.92 24.84 -47.85
N SER A 107 -22.74 25.25 -47.36
CA SER A 107 -21.45 24.91 -47.96
C SER A 107 -20.38 24.71 -46.89
N GLN A 108 -19.59 23.64 -47.02
CA GLN A 108 -18.44 23.38 -46.16
C GLN A 108 -17.31 24.40 -46.42
N PRO A 109 -16.47 24.70 -45.40
CA PRO A 109 -15.20 25.39 -45.58
C PRO A 109 -14.19 24.53 -46.38
N ILE A 110 -13.18 25.16 -46.98
CA ILE A 110 -12.21 24.46 -47.85
C ILE A 110 -11.03 23.87 -47.06
N HIS A 111 -10.62 24.55 -45.99
CA HIS A 111 -9.42 24.26 -45.20
C HIS A 111 -9.73 23.78 -43.78
N GLY A 112 -10.95 23.35 -43.52
CA GLY A 112 -11.38 22.83 -42.23
C GLY A 112 -12.78 22.22 -42.27
N THR A 113 -13.33 21.97 -41.09
CA THR A 113 -14.72 21.50 -40.91
C THR A 113 -15.45 22.42 -39.95
N VAL A 114 -16.76 22.53 -40.11
CA VAL A 114 -17.60 23.31 -39.20
C VAL A 114 -18.74 22.48 -38.63
N ALA A 115 -18.95 22.61 -37.33
CA ALA A 115 -20.13 22.13 -36.62
C ALA A 115 -20.96 23.33 -36.16
N ILE A 116 -22.27 23.31 -36.40
CA ILE A 116 -23.20 24.36 -36.01
C ILE A 116 -24.16 23.79 -34.97
N ASN A 117 -24.25 24.47 -33.83
CA ASN A 117 -25.12 24.13 -32.72
C ASN A 117 -26.54 24.65 -32.94
N LEU A 118 -27.50 24.07 -32.22
CA LEU A 118 -28.92 24.40 -32.36
C LEU A 118 -29.27 25.84 -31.92
N ASP A 119 -28.41 26.46 -31.11
CA ASP A 119 -28.53 27.85 -30.67
C ASP A 119 -27.92 28.86 -31.68
N GLY A 120 -27.39 28.37 -32.79
CA GLY A 120 -26.74 29.18 -33.82
C GLY A 120 -25.27 29.52 -33.51
N THR A 121 -24.68 28.98 -32.45
CA THR A 121 -23.23 28.99 -32.26
C THR A 121 -22.56 27.97 -33.17
N PHE A 122 -21.28 28.15 -33.47
CA PHE A 122 -20.53 27.22 -34.31
C PHE A 122 -19.07 27.09 -33.89
N THR A 123 -18.48 25.96 -34.24
CA THR A 123 -17.07 25.65 -34.07
C THR A 123 -16.48 25.28 -35.41
N TYR A 124 -15.50 26.06 -35.86
CA TYR A 124 -14.66 25.77 -37.01
C TYR A 124 -13.33 25.15 -36.56
N THR A 125 -13.04 23.96 -37.06
CA THR A 125 -11.78 23.23 -36.82
C THR A 125 -10.93 23.29 -38.08
N PRO A 126 -9.77 23.97 -38.07
CA PRO A 126 -8.89 24.00 -39.23
C PRO A 126 -8.25 22.64 -39.47
N SER A 127 -7.93 22.38 -40.74
CA SER A 127 -7.07 21.25 -41.11
C SER A 127 -5.66 21.42 -40.49
N PRO A 128 -4.91 20.32 -40.26
CA PRO A 128 -3.57 20.41 -39.70
C PRO A 128 -2.59 21.27 -40.53
N ALA A 129 -2.84 21.43 -41.83
CA ALA A 129 -2.05 22.31 -42.69
C ALA A 129 -2.38 23.79 -42.40
N GLU A 130 -3.67 24.14 -42.34
CA GLU A 130 -4.15 25.49 -42.07
C GLU A 130 -3.82 25.95 -40.64
N ALA A 131 -3.93 25.06 -39.64
CA ALA A 131 -3.57 25.37 -38.26
C ALA A 131 -2.10 25.83 -38.12
N ARG A 132 -1.20 25.23 -38.91
CA ARG A 132 0.24 25.55 -38.88
C ARG A 132 0.62 26.76 -39.72
N ALA A 133 -0.06 26.96 -40.85
CA ALA A 133 0.25 28.05 -41.78
C ALA A 133 -0.48 29.36 -41.42
N GLY A 134 -1.62 29.26 -40.72
CA GLY A 134 -2.60 30.33 -40.59
C GLY A 134 -3.26 30.68 -41.92
N GLY A 135 -4.35 31.44 -41.86
CA GLY A 135 -5.09 31.85 -43.07
C GLY A 135 -6.56 32.16 -42.81
N THR A 136 -7.35 32.22 -43.87
CA THR A 136 -8.78 32.53 -43.83
C THR A 136 -9.58 31.49 -44.58
N ASP A 137 -10.74 31.14 -44.04
CA ASP A 137 -11.70 30.22 -44.66
C ASP A 137 -13.12 30.80 -44.60
N THR A 138 -14.06 30.22 -45.33
CA THR A 138 -15.46 30.69 -45.34
C THR A 138 -16.41 29.52 -45.57
N PHE A 139 -17.49 29.50 -44.79
CA PHE A 139 -18.60 28.57 -44.98
C PHE A 139 -19.93 29.34 -45.06
N THR A 140 -20.98 28.71 -45.56
CA THR A 140 -22.31 29.34 -45.66
C THR A 140 -23.36 28.54 -44.91
N VAL A 141 -24.27 29.24 -44.23
CA VAL A 141 -25.33 28.65 -43.40
C VAL A 141 -26.69 29.14 -43.87
N THR A 142 -27.62 28.22 -44.11
CA THR A 142 -29.04 28.53 -44.29
C THR A 142 -29.72 28.60 -42.92
N VAL A 143 -30.39 29.72 -42.64
CA VAL A 143 -31.20 29.91 -41.43
C VAL A 143 -32.66 29.80 -41.82
N SER A 144 -33.39 28.85 -41.23
CA SER A 144 -34.76 28.55 -41.61
C SER A 144 -35.67 28.37 -40.40
N ASP A 145 -36.87 28.92 -40.51
CA ASP A 145 -38.02 28.77 -39.63
C ASP A 145 -39.00 27.69 -40.12
N ASP A 146 -38.68 26.98 -41.20
CA ASP A 146 -39.50 25.89 -41.74
C ASP A 146 -39.23 24.57 -41.00
N GLY A 147 -39.67 24.51 -39.74
CA GLY A 147 -39.49 23.35 -38.86
C GLY A 147 -40.79 22.65 -38.47
N ALA A 148 -40.75 21.36 -38.16
CA ALA A 148 -41.89 20.63 -37.58
C ALA A 148 -42.34 21.16 -36.21
N ALA A 149 -41.52 22.01 -35.58
CA ALA A 149 -41.80 22.72 -34.33
C ALA A 149 -42.62 24.01 -34.52
N ASN A 150 -42.67 24.56 -35.74
CA ASN A 150 -43.41 25.78 -36.08
C ASN A 150 -44.72 25.43 -36.82
N VAL A 151 -45.67 26.35 -36.81
CA VAL A 151 -46.88 26.21 -37.64
C VAL A 151 -46.45 26.32 -39.11
N ARG A 152 -47.12 25.63 -40.05
CA ARG A 152 -46.77 25.79 -41.46
C ARG A 152 -47.12 27.20 -41.93
N HIS A 153 -46.11 27.97 -42.31
CA HIS A 153 -46.24 29.30 -42.87
C HIS A 153 -46.03 29.27 -44.40
N ILE A 154 -46.46 30.32 -45.10
CA ILE A 154 -46.35 30.45 -46.56
C ILE A 154 -45.43 31.60 -47.01
N HIS A 155 -44.74 32.29 -46.10
CA HIS A 155 -43.83 33.44 -46.35
C HIS A 155 -44.31 34.43 -47.43
N GLY A 156 -45.63 34.65 -47.44
CA GLY A 156 -46.34 35.45 -48.41
C GLY A 156 -46.48 34.82 -49.80
N LEU A 157 -47.20 35.48 -50.70
CA LEU A 157 -47.45 34.95 -52.06
C LEU A 157 -46.16 34.63 -52.83
N LEU A 158 -45.08 35.39 -52.60
CA LEU A 158 -43.78 35.13 -53.23
C LEU A 158 -43.02 33.95 -52.60
N GLY A 159 -43.19 33.68 -51.30
CA GLY A 159 -42.68 32.48 -50.65
C GLY A 159 -43.39 31.22 -51.14
N LEU A 160 -44.73 31.25 -51.20
CA LEU A 160 -45.56 30.15 -51.72
C LEU A 160 -45.25 29.79 -53.19
N LEU A 161 -44.87 30.77 -54.01
CA LEU A 161 -44.46 30.55 -55.40
C LEU A 161 -42.98 30.18 -55.54
N GLY A 162 -42.24 30.04 -54.43
CA GLY A 162 -40.82 29.69 -54.41
C GLY A 162 -39.90 30.78 -54.97
N VAL A 163 -40.38 32.03 -55.05
CA VAL A 163 -39.63 33.17 -55.62
C VAL A 163 -38.68 33.78 -54.58
N ARG A 164 -38.96 33.59 -53.27
CA ARG A 164 -38.03 33.85 -52.16
C ARG A 164 -37.81 32.55 -51.39
N SER A 165 -36.60 32.35 -50.87
CA SER A 165 -36.19 31.20 -50.05
C SER A 165 -35.59 31.65 -48.71
N ALA A 166 -35.42 30.69 -47.80
CA ALA A 166 -34.71 30.90 -46.55
C ALA A 166 -33.33 31.55 -46.78
N PRO A 167 -32.95 32.54 -45.96
CA PRO A 167 -31.71 33.29 -46.14
C PRO A 167 -30.48 32.40 -45.88
N THR A 168 -29.46 32.58 -46.72
CA THR A 168 -28.15 31.96 -46.55
C THR A 168 -27.14 33.05 -46.22
N VAL A 169 -26.36 32.84 -45.15
CA VAL A 169 -25.36 33.79 -44.65
C VAL A 169 -23.96 33.21 -44.77
N ALA A 170 -23.00 34.02 -45.24
CA ALA A 170 -21.59 33.65 -45.32
C ALA A 170 -20.87 34.01 -44.01
N VAL A 171 -20.06 33.09 -43.51
CA VAL A 171 -19.32 33.24 -42.25
C VAL A 171 -17.82 33.13 -42.55
N PRO A 172 -17.07 34.25 -42.53
CA PRO A 172 -15.62 34.22 -42.67
C PRO A 172 -14.97 33.85 -41.33
N VAL A 173 -13.93 33.02 -41.36
CA VAL A 173 -13.10 32.66 -40.19
C VAL A 173 -11.63 32.93 -40.50
N ALA A 174 -10.86 33.29 -39.47
CA ALA A 174 -9.43 33.56 -39.57
C ALA A 174 -8.65 32.79 -38.51
N VAL A 175 -7.60 32.08 -38.93
CA VAL A 175 -6.75 31.24 -38.10
C VAL A 175 -5.37 31.85 -37.97
N THR A 176 -4.91 32.04 -36.74
CA THR A 176 -3.53 32.43 -36.44
C THR A 176 -2.65 31.19 -36.36
N PRO A 177 -1.43 31.18 -36.95
CA PRO A 177 -0.54 30.01 -36.92
C PRO A 177 -0.24 29.54 -35.49
N VAL A 178 -0.41 28.25 -35.21
CA VAL A 178 -0.05 27.64 -33.92
C VAL A 178 1.41 27.17 -33.91
N SER A 179 2.07 27.30 -32.76
CA SER A 179 3.46 26.83 -32.57
C SER A 179 3.51 25.30 -32.41
N ALA A 180 4.61 24.65 -32.82
CA ALA A 180 4.77 23.20 -32.68
C ALA A 180 4.73 22.76 -31.20
N PRO A 181 4.15 21.58 -30.88
CA PRO A 181 4.07 21.09 -29.50
C PRO A 181 5.46 20.85 -28.89
N THR A 182 5.59 21.09 -27.58
CA THR A 182 6.84 20.98 -26.82
C THR A 182 6.69 19.94 -25.72
N VAL A 183 7.60 18.97 -25.67
CA VAL A 183 7.65 17.92 -24.64
C VAL A 183 8.62 18.34 -23.52
N THR A 184 8.22 18.10 -22.27
CA THR A 184 9.04 18.32 -21.06
C THR A 184 9.12 17.05 -20.22
N ILE A 185 10.26 16.81 -19.58
CA ILE A 185 10.50 15.64 -18.72
C ILE A 185 11.41 16.00 -17.54
N SER A 186 11.09 15.43 -16.36
CA SER A 186 11.90 15.43 -15.14
C SER A 186 11.88 14.02 -14.53
N ALA A 187 12.97 13.60 -13.91
CA ALA A 187 13.09 12.28 -13.30
C ALA A 187 13.87 12.34 -11.98
N VAL A 188 13.44 11.54 -11.00
CA VAL A 188 14.06 11.45 -9.67
C VAL A 188 14.22 9.98 -9.30
N ALA A 189 15.42 9.56 -8.90
CA ALA A 189 15.68 8.21 -8.39
C ALA A 189 15.41 8.14 -6.90
N GLY A 190 14.74 7.08 -6.46
CA GLY A 190 14.57 6.71 -5.07
C GLY A 190 15.82 6.03 -4.49
N THR A 191 15.74 5.65 -3.22
CA THR A 191 16.84 4.96 -2.52
C THR A 191 16.98 3.52 -3.04
N PRO A 192 18.16 3.07 -3.50
CA PRO A 192 18.37 1.69 -3.92
C PRO A 192 18.13 0.69 -2.78
N ASN A 193 17.60 -0.48 -3.11
CA ASN A 193 17.49 -1.57 -2.16
C ASN A 193 18.90 -1.99 -1.68
N PRO A 194 19.18 -2.04 -0.37
CA PRO A 194 20.53 -2.26 0.16
C PRO A 194 21.08 -3.67 -0.11
N VAL A 195 20.25 -4.62 -0.54
CA VAL A 195 20.66 -6.00 -0.83
C VAL A 195 20.68 -6.27 -2.34
N THR A 196 19.68 -5.78 -3.07
CA THR A 196 19.50 -6.10 -4.50
C THR A 196 19.90 -4.97 -5.44
N GLY A 197 20.11 -3.74 -4.94
CA GLY A 197 20.39 -2.55 -5.73
C GLY A 197 19.25 -2.06 -6.63
N VAL A 198 18.10 -2.75 -6.61
CA VAL A 198 16.91 -2.36 -7.37
C VAL A 198 16.47 -0.97 -6.93
N THR A 199 16.27 -0.07 -7.89
CA THR A 199 15.96 1.35 -7.65
C THR A 199 14.73 1.79 -8.43
N THR A 200 13.82 2.44 -7.74
CA THR A 200 12.62 3.04 -8.33
C THR A 200 12.93 4.44 -8.85
N ILE A 201 12.53 4.78 -10.08
CA ILE A 201 12.72 6.10 -10.69
C ILE A 201 11.33 6.69 -10.97
N THR A 202 11.01 7.82 -10.35
CA THR A 202 9.75 8.54 -10.58
C THR A 202 9.94 9.57 -11.68
N ILE A 203 9.10 9.53 -12.70
CA ILE A 203 9.13 10.47 -13.83
C ILE A 203 7.91 11.39 -13.78
N THR A 204 8.14 12.66 -14.09
CA THR A 204 7.08 13.63 -14.39
C THR A 204 7.36 14.20 -15.78
N GLY A 205 6.42 14.07 -16.70
CA GLY A 205 6.55 14.60 -18.05
C GLY A 205 5.21 15.13 -18.56
N GLY A 206 5.27 16.12 -19.44
CA GLY A 206 4.09 16.74 -20.03
C GLY A 206 4.37 17.18 -21.45
N ASP A 207 3.36 17.05 -22.31
CA ASP A 207 3.34 17.64 -23.64
C ASP A 207 2.41 18.85 -23.62
N SER A 208 2.82 19.96 -24.25
CA SER A 208 2.03 21.19 -24.30
C SER A 208 0.68 21.02 -25.02
N ALA A 209 0.52 19.97 -25.83
CA ALA A 209 -0.74 19.61 -26.49
C ALA A 209 -1.50 18.46 -25.79
N GLY A 210 -1.04 18.02 -24.61
CA GLY A 210 -1.73 17.00 -23.81
C GLY A 210 -1.65 15.57 -24.37
N ASN A 211 -0.76 15.31 -25.33
CA ASN A 211 -0.58 13.97 -25.89
C ASN A 211 0.03 13.00 -24.87
N ALA A 212 -0.33 11.72 -24.99
CA ALA A 212 0.28 10.67 -24.18
C ALA A 212 1.77 10.52 -24.53
N LEU A 213 2.60 10.42 -23.50
CA LEU A 213 4.05 10.24 -23.63
C LEU A 213 4.43 8.77 -23.46
N THR A 214 5.32 8.28 -24.32
CA THR A 214 6.00 6.99 -24.15
C THR A 214 7.38 7.23 -23.57
N PHE A 215 7.79 6.44 -22.58
CA PHE A 215 9.10 6.56 -21.93
C PHE A 215 9.97 5.35 -22.22
N THR A 216 11.20 5.58 -22.66
CA THR A 216 12.22 4.55 -22.80
C THR A 216 13.43 4.89 -21.95
N GLY A 217 13.89 3.95 -21.13
CA GLY A 217 15.08 4.09 -20.30
C GLY A 217 16.23 3.21 -20.79
N THR A 218 17.44 3.75 -20.82
CA THR A 218 18.67 2.99 -21.08
C THR A 218 19.67 3.19 -19.95
N SER A 219 20.35 2.10 -19.58
CA SER A 219 21.41 2.07 -18.57
C SER A 219 22.63 1.33 -19.13
N ASN A 220 23.82 1.67 -18.63
CA ASN A 220 25.06 0.99 -18.98
C ASN A 220 25.38 -0.20 -18.05
N GLN A 221 24.78 -0.23 -16.85
CA GLN A 221 25.12 -1.19 -15.78
C GLN A 221 23.90 -1.97 -15.28
N GLY A 222 22.78 -1.96 -16.02
CA GLY A 222 21.56 -2.69 -15.68
C GLY A 222 20.45 -2.55 -16.72
N THR A 223 19.25 -2.98 -16.34
CA THR A 223 18.05 -2.91 -17.18
C THR A 223 17.00 -2.00 -16.57
N VAL A 224 16.26 -1.29 -17.43
CA VAL A 224 15.18 -0.38 -17.01
C VAL A 224 13.88 -0.86 -17.65
N ALA A 225 12.89 -1.21 -16.82
CA ALA A 225 11.59 -1.71 -17.29
C ALA A 225 10.46 -0.68 -17.02
N PRO A 226 9.51 -0.50 -17.96
CA PRO A 226 8.40 0.43 -17.81
C PRO A 226 7.25 -0.14 -16.94
N SER A 227 6.60 0.76 -16.18
CA SER A 227 5.28 0.55 -15.55
C SER A 227 4.19 1.35 -16.31
N PRO A 228 2.94 0.84 -16.47
CA PRO A 228 2.03 1.31 -17.51
C PRO A 228 0.96 2.34 -17.09
N THR A 229 1.27 3.43 -16.39
CA THR A 229 0.30 4.55 -16.16
C THR A 229 0.96 5.93 -16.01
N GLN A 230 0.19 7.00 -16.25
CA GLN A 230 0.59 8.41 -16.50
C GLN A 230 1.32 9.17 -15.35
N SER A 231 1.85 8.45 -14.35
CA SER A 231 2.94 8.89 -13.47
C SER A 231 3.97 7.77 -13.47
N VAL A 232 4.84 7.72 -14.48
CA VAL A 232 5.57 6.50 -14.80
C VAL A 232 6.74 6.32 -13.85
N VAL A 233 6.57 5.34 -12.96
CA VAL A 233 7.65 4.74 -12.20
C VAL A 233 8.40 3.76 -13.10
N LEU A 234 9.68 4.00 -13.36
CA LEU A 234 10.58 2.99 -13.95
C LEU A 234 11.28 2.22 -12.84
N VAL A 235 11.56 0.95 -13.08
CA VAL A 235 12.38 0.13 -12.18
C VAL A 235 13.72 -0.14 -12.84
N PHE A 236 14.78 0.39 -12.23
CA PHE A 236 16.16 0.03 -12.54
C PHE A 236 16.54 -1.25 -11.78
N THR A 237 17.01 -2.26 -12.49
CA THR A 237 17.57 -3.49 -11.94
C THR A 237 19.05 -3.56 -12.32
N PRO A 238 19.99 -3.59 -11.36
CA PRO A 238 21.40 -3.71 -11.66
C PRO A 238 21.72 -5.00 -12.41
N GLY A 239 22.68 -4.94 -13.33
CA GLY A 239 23.22 -6.10 -14.02
C GLY A 239 24.10 -6.95 -13.11
N THR A 240 24.42 -8.17 -13.56
CA THR A 240 25.37 -9.05 -12.86
C THR A 240 26.72 -8.36 -12.72
N GLY A 241 27.24 -8.23 -11.50
CA GLY A 241 28.52 -7.55 -11.20
C GLY A 241 28.39 -6.08 -10.80
N TYR A 242 27.17 -5.55 -10.72
CA TYR A 242 26.88 -4.16 -10.37
C TYR A 242 25.91 -4.05 -9.18
N THR A 243 25.86 -5.04 -8.29
CA THR A 243 25.00 -5.02 -7.10
C THR A 243 25.69 -4.31 -5.91
N PRO A 244 24.95 -3.96 -4.83
CA PRO A 244 25.56 -3.37 -3.62
C PRO A 244 26.67 -4.23 -2.99
N THR A 245 26.65 -5.54 -3.22
CA THR A 245 27.73 -6.46 -2.82
C THR A 245 28.96 -6.32 -3.70
N ASP A 246 28.79 -6.10 -5.00
CA ASP A 246 29.89 -5.91 -5.95
C ASP A 246 30.59 -4.55 -5.73
N VAL A 247 29.83 -3.51 -5.37
CA VAL A 247 30.35 -2.18 -4.98
C VAL A 247 31.32 -2.25 -3.80
N ALA A 248 31.12 -3.20 -2.88
CA ALA A 248 32.03 -3.41 -1.75
C ALA A 248 33.39 -3.97 -2.20
N THR A 249 33.47 -4.63 -3.36
CA THR A 249 34.70 -5.21 -3.91
C THR A 249 35.36 -4.36 -5.00
N ASP A 250 34.57 -3.57 -5.73
CA ASP A 250 35.03 -2.64 -6.75
C ASP A 250 34.19 -1.35 -6.69
N PRO A 251 34.71 -0.29 -6.05
CA PRO A 251 34.01 0.99 -5.91
C PRO A 251 33.67 1.69 -7.24
N SER A 252 34.26 1.27 -8.36
CA SER A 252 33.92 1.84 -9.68
C SER A 252 32.51 1.47 -10.15
N HIS A 253 31.88 0.47 -9.51
CA HIS A 253 30.49 0.07 -9.75
C HIS A 253 29.47 0.84 -8.90
N ALA A 254 29.90 1.81 -8.09
CA ALA A 254 29.03 2.55 -7.16
C ALA A 254 28.00 3.46 -7.85
N THR A 255 28.21 3.83 -9.12
CA THR A 255 27.35 4.79 -9.81
C THR A 255 26.95 4.33 -11.21
N ASP A 256 25.67 4.47 -11.55
CA ASP A 256 25.15 4.28 -12.90
C ASP A 256 24.31 5.48 -13.35
N VAL A 257 24.26 5.74 -14.66
CA VAL A 257 23.48 6.84 -15.24
C VAL A 257 22.39 6.26 -16.13
N VAL A 258 21.14 6.51 -15.73
CA VAL A 258 19.96 6.13 -16.52
C VAL A 258 19.53 7.31 -17.37
N THR A 259 19.51 7.12 -18.70
CA THR A 259 18.99 8.10 -19.65
C THR A 259 17.56 7.73 -20.03
N ILE A 260 16.64 8.68 -19.92
CA ILE A 260 15.20 8.50 -20.14
C ILE A 260 14.78 9.42 -21.26
N VAL A 261 14.13 8.87 -22.27
CA VAL A 261 13.56 9.63 -23.40
C VAL A 261 12.03 9.55 -23.31
N ALA A 262 11.37 10.70 -23.26
CA ALA A 262 9.94 10.83 -23.49
C ALA A 262 9.69 11.14 -24.97
N THR A 263 8.72 10.48 -25.60
CA THR A 263 8.32 10.74 -26.99
C THR A 263 6.80 10.76 -27.08
N ASP A 264 6.24 11.75 -27.78
CA ASP A 264 4.81 11.84 -28.04
C ASP A 264 4.41 11.09 -29.33
N ALA A 265 3.10 11.04 -29.62
CA ALA A 265 2.57 10.40 -30.83
C ALA A 265 2.93 11.13 -32.14
N THR A 266 3.44 12.37 -32.06
CA THR A 266 3.83 13.18 -33.22
C THR A 266 5.33 13.09 -33.54
N GLY A 267 6.12 12.47 -32.66
CA GLY A 267 7.56 12.30 -32.76
C GLY A 267 8.38 13.39 -32.04
N ALA A 268 7.74 14.30 -31.30
CA ALA A 268 8.43 15.25 -30.43
C ALA A 268 8.98 14.52 -29.20
N SER A 269 10.23 14.82 -28.81
CA SER A 269 10.92 14.09 -27.75
C SER A 269 11.74 14.99 -26.82
N ALA A 270 11.84 14.60 -25.55
CA ALA A 270 12.71 15.23 -24.56
C ALA A 270 13.45 14.17 -23.73
N THR A 271 14.64 14.52 -23.22
CA THR A 271 15.52 13.58 -22.50
C THR A 271 15.81 14.07 -21.08
N ALA A 272 15.74 13.17 -20.10
CA ALA A 272 16.21 13.37 -18.72
C ALA A 272 17.27 12.33 -18.36
N THR A 273 18.20 12.68 -17.47
CA THR A 273 19.20 11.76 -16.93
C THR A 273 19.11 11.72 -15.42
N VAL A 274 19.19 10.52 -14.83
CA VAL A 274 19.26 10.34 -13.38
C VAL A 274 20.43 9.44 -13.02
N THR A 275 21.15 9.81 -11.96
CA THR A 275 22.26 9.02 -11.44
C THR A 275 21.77 8.13 -10.31
N ILE A 276 22.01 6.83 -10.42
CA ILE A 276 21.80 5.85 -9.35
C ILE A 276 23.12 5.71 -8.60
N ILE A 277 23.09 5.85 -7.28
CA ILE A 277 24.27 5.66 -6.41
C ILE A 277 24.00 4.45 -5.53
N GLN A 278 24.70 3.35 -5.78
CA GLN A 278 24.65 2.16 -4.97
C GLN A 278 25.65 2.28 -3.83
N GLU A 279 25.16 2.15 -2.60
CA GLU A 279 25.99 2.11 -1.41
C GLU A 279 26.45 0.65 -1.17
N PRO A 280 27.72 0.41 -0.78
CA PRO A 280 28.20 -0.94 -0.48
C PRO A 280 27.41 -1.55 0.68
N THR A 281 27.09 -2.84 0.61
CA THR A 281 26.45 -3.58 1.71
C THR A 281 27.29 -3.52 2.98
N THR A 282 26.98 -2.61 3.89
CA THR A 282 27.53 -2.56 5.25
C THR A 282 26.61 -3.31 6.22
N SER A 283 26.49 -4.63 6.05
CA SER A 283 26.17 -5.60 7.12
C SER A 283 25.86 -7.00 6.57
N ILE A 284 26.91 -7.80 6.36
CA ILE A 284 26.85 -9.19 6.83
C ILE A 284 27.27 -9.11 8.30
N PRO A 285 26.51 -9.66 9.27
CA PRO A 285 26.99 -9.68 10.65
C PRO A 285 28.30 -10.49 10.68
N PRO A 286 29.45 -9.90 11.07
CA PRO A 286 30.65 -10.67 11.31
C PRO A 286 30.37 -11.57 12.52
N ALA A 287 30.89 -12.81 12.49
CA ALA A 287 30.92 -13.64 13.68
C ALA A 287 31.55 -12.84 14.84
N PRO A 288 31.02 -12.95 16.07
CA PRO A 288 31.49 -12.14 17.19
C PRO A 288 32.99 -12.39 17.43
N PRO A 289 33.81 -11.34 17.64
CA PRO A 289 35.22 -11.52 17.94
C PRO A 289 35.40 -12.23 19.29
N THR A 290 36.10 -13.37 19.30
CA THR A 290 36.47 -14.09 20.52
C THR A 290 37.75 -13.50 21.13
N ILE A 291 37.67 -13.00 22.36
CA ILE A 291 38.84 -12.61 23.16
C ILE A 291 39.65 -13.87 23.48
N SER A 292 40.84 -14.00 22.90
CA SER A 292 41.66 -15.22 23.08
C SER A 292 42.44 -15.26 24.40
N ARG A 293 42.73 -14.12 25.07
CA ARG A 293 43.43 -14.10 26.38
C ARG A 293 43.45 -12.73 27.07
N VAL A 294 43.39 -12.70 28.41
CA VAL A 294 43.70 -11.51 29.24
C VAL A 294 44.80 -11.92 30.24
N ASN A 295 45.90 -11.17 30.33
CA ASN A 295 46.98 -11.41 31.30
C ASN A 295 47.06 -10.26 32.32
N ALA A 296 47.10 -10.57 33.62
CA ALA A 296 47.39 -9.61 34.68
C ALA A 296 48.67 -10.05 35.41
N THR A 297 49.59 -9.13 35.68
CA THR A 297 50.88 -9.44 36.34
C THR A 297 51.18 -8.41 37.41
N GLN A 298 51.37 -8.85 38.65
CA GLN A 298 51.84 -7.99 39.74
C GLN A 298 53.38 -7.95 39.71
N THR A 299 53.97 -6.75 39.70
CA THR A 299 55.43 -6.57 39.82
C THR A 299 55.75 -6.12 41.24
N LEU A 300 56.59 -6.87 41.97
CA LEU A 300 56.97 -6.52 43.34
C LEU A 300 57.78 -5.20 43.35
N GLY A 301 57.29 -4.18 44.06
CA GLY A 301 58.08 -2.97 44.37
C GLY A 301 57.33 -1.63 44.40
N THR A 302 56.12 -1.55 43.83
CA THR A 302 55.31 -0.32 43.82
C THR A 302 53.86 -0.60 44.24
N PRO A 303 53.18 0.31 44.96
CA PRO A 303 51.78 0.13 45.31
C PRO A 303 50.92 0.31 44.05
N GLY A 304 50.53 -0.79 43.42
CA GLY A 304 49.63 -0.80 42.26
C GLY A 304 49.69 -2.12 41.48
N TYR A 305 48.56 -2.54 40.92
CA TYR A 305 48.49 -3.71 40.03
C TYR A 305 48.76 -3.26 38.59
N ARG A 306 49.60 -3.99 37.85
CA ARG A 306 49.80 -3.80 36.40
C ARG A 306 48.90 -4.77 35.64
N ILE A 307 47.87 -4.26 34.98
CA ILE A 307 46.97 -5.05 34.12
C ILE A 307 47.41 -4.80 32.67
N VAL A 308 47.78 -5.86 31.94
CA VAL A 308 48.18 -5.77 30.53
C VAL A 308 47.14 -6.50 29.69
N VAL A 309 46.15 -5.76 29.20
CA VAL A 309 45.17 -6.30 28.26
C VAL A 309 45.80 -6.34 26.86
N THR A 310 45.94 -7.53 26.29
CA THR A 310 46.34 -7.72 24.89
C THR A 310 45.21 -8.42 24.17
N ALA A 311 44.61 -7.75 23.19
CA ALA A 311 43.64 -8.35 22.30
C ALA A 311 44.06 -8.08 20.86
N THR A 312 44.03 -9.13 20.06
CA THR A 312 44.38 -9.13 18.64
C THR A 312 43.12 -9.34 17.81
N ASP A 313 43.09 -8.75 16.61
CA ASP A 313 42.08 -9.08 15.61
C ASP A 313 42.32 -10.50 15.03
N PRO A 314 41.41 -11.05 14.21
CA PRO A 314 41.60 -12.35 13.55
C PRO A 314 42.85 -12.43 12.64
N ALA A 315 43.50 -11.31 12.33
CA ALA A 315 44.72 -11.18 11.54
C ALA A 315 45.98 -10.92 12.40
N ASN A 316 45.89 -11.07 13.72
CA ASN A 316 46.99 -10.92 14.68
C ASN A 316 47.58 -9.51 14.81
N LYS A 317 46.84 -8.45 14.46
CA LYS A 317 47.27 -7.05 14.68
C LYS A 317 46.87 -6.51 16.06
N PRO A 318 47.73 -5.69 16.71
CA PRO A 318 47.43 -5.11 18.03
C PRO A 318 46.41 -3.96 17.94
N LEU A 319 45.41 -3.95 18.81
CA LEU A 319 44.38 -2.90 18.92
C LEU A 319 44.72 -1.89 20.04
N THR A 320 44.27 -0.64 19.89
CA THR A 320 44.50 0.47 20.85
C THR A 320 43.21 0.75 21.64
N TYR A 321 43.30 0.91 22.96
CA TYR A 321 42.13 1.08 23.85
C TYR A 321 42.18 2.42 24.60
N THR A 322 41.02 2.92 25.06
CA THR A 322 40.93 4.03 26.03
C THR A 322 39.99 3.64 27.17
N VAL A 323 40.28 4.07 28.39
CA VAL A 323 39.50 3.69 29.60
C VAL A 323 38.90 4.94 30.21
N ASP A 324 37.58 4.94 30.42
CA ASP A 324 36.81 6.18 30.65
C ASP A 324 36.52 6.51 32.14
N THR A 325 37.08 5.80 33.12
CA THR A 325 36.90 6.17 34.54
C THR A 325 38.11 5.87 35.42
N GLY A 326 38.64 6.93 36.06
CA GLY A 326 39.65 6.86 37.12
C GLY A 326 41.10 6.95 36.62
N THR A 327 41.92 7.78 37.27
CA THR A 327 43.29 8.15 36.88
C THR A 327 44.20 6.94 36.59
N LEU A 328 44.30 6.57 35.32
CA LEU A 328 45.34 5.70 34.76
C LEU A 328 46.34 6.60 34.04
N THR A 329 47.60 6.60 34.45
CA THR A 329 48.66 7.30 33.70
C THR A 329 49.21 6.35 32.65
N ALA A 330 49.10 6.73 31.37
CA ALA A 330 49.64 5.95 30.25
C ALA A 330 51.17 6.05 30.24
N ASN A 331 51.85 4.92 30.10
CA ASN A 331 53.29 4.91 29.80
C ASN A 331 53.53 4.87 28.29
N THR A 332 54.73 5.29 27.88
CA THR A 332 55.17 5.37 26.48
C THR A 332 55.27 4.03 25.76
N ASP A 333 55.11 2.90 26.47
CA ASP A 333 55.11 1.54 25.92
C ASP A 333 53.70 0.99 25.62
N GLY A 334 52.65 1.78 25.83
CA GLY A 334 51.25 1.38 25.57
C GLY A 334 50.58 0.61 26.71
N SER A 335 51.18 0.56 27.91
CA SER A 335 50.57 -0.06 29.11
C SER A 335 49.88 0.94 30.05
N TYR A 336 48.83 0.49 30.77
CA TYR A 336 48.05 1.29 31.73
C TYR A 336 48.28 0.80 33.18
N ILE A 337 48.37 1.70 34.16
CA ILE A 337 48.58 1.37 35.59
C ILE A 337 47.41 1.89 36.45
N TYR A 338 46.74 1.00 37.19
CA TYR A 338 45.71 1.35 38.17
C TYR A 338 46.29 1.56 39.58
N LEU A 339 46.18 2.77 40.12
CA LEU A 339 46.50 3.08 41.51
C LEU A 339 45.21 3.08 42.35
N ALA A 340 45.03 2.06 43.19
CA ALA A 340 43.99 2.10 44.23
C ALA A 340 44.43 3.08 45.33
N THR A 341 43.75 4.22 45.44
CA THR A 341 43.91 5.11 46.58
C THR A 341 43.33 4.46 47.84
N THR A 342 44.07 4.56 48.94
CA THR A 342 43.73 4.00 50.25
C THR A 342 42.34 4.42 50.71
N GLY A 343 41.41 3.48 50.68
CA GLY A 343 40.05 3.62 51.23
C GLY A 343 39.25 2.37 50.86
N ALA A 344 38.80 1.63 51.87
CA ALA A 344 38.17 0.32 51.73
C ALA A 344 37.05 0.29 50.67
N GLN A 345 37.24 -0.51 49.63
CA GLN A 345 36.18 -0.97 48.73
C GLN A 345 36.26 -2.49 48.65
N GLN A 346 35.33 -3.17 49.32
CA GLN A 346 35.07 -4.59 49.13
C GLN A 346 33.95 -4.73 48.10
N GLY A 347 34.26 -5.25 46.92
CA GLY A 347 33.28 -5.58 45.88
C GLY A 347 33.92 -5.84 44.51
N PRO A 348 33.24 -6.54 43.60
CA PRO A 348 33.72 -6.74 42.23
C PRO A 348 33.78 -5.41 41.49
N VAL A 349 34.94 -5.09 40.92
CA VAL A 349 35.12 -3.88 40.10
C VAL A 349 34.79 -4.24 38.65
N SER A 350 33.87 -3.49 38.04
CA SER A 350 33.53 -3.61 36.63
C SER A 350 33.93 -2.32 35.92
N PHE A 351 34.64 -2.41 34.80
CA PHE A 351 34.93 -1.26 33.96
C PHE A 351 34.71 -1.60 32.49
N ALA A 352 34.32 -0.59 31.70
CA ALA A 352 34.13 -0.70 30.27
C ALA A 352 35.45 -0.39 29.55
N LEU A 353 35.83 -1.26 28.61
CA LEU A 353 36.88 -1.01 27.64
C LEU A 353 36.21 -0.54 26.35
N THR A 354 36.55 0.66 25.90
CA THR A 354 36.15 1.20 24.60
C THR A 354 37.36 1.22 23.67
N GLY A 355 37.23 0.60 22.50
CA GLY A 355 38.22 0.60 21.43
C GLY A 355 37.55 0.86 20.10
N THR A 356 38.33 1.10 19.05
CA THR A 356 37.83 1.11 17.67
C THR A 356 38.49 -0.01 16.90
N ASP A 357 37.74 -0.73 16.06
CA ASP A 357 38.35 -1.66 15.11
C ASP A 357 39.05 -0.91 13.98
N THR A 358 39.64 -1.65 13.04
CA THR A 358 40.35 -1.11 11.89
C THR A 358 39.48 -0.27 10.95
N ASP A 359 38.15 -0.29 11.11
CA ASP A 359 37.18 0.47 10.32
C ASP A 359 36.61 1.68 11.10
N GLY A 360 37.11 1.95 12.31
CA GLY A 360 36.75 3.12 13.11
C GLY A 360 35.45 2.96 13.92
N GLN A 361 34.85 1.76 13.98
CA GLN A 361 33.63 1.49 14.74
C GLN A 361 33.94 1.26 16.23
N ALA A 362 33.16 1.89 17.12
CA ALA A 362 33.39 1.83 18.56
C ALA A 362 32.94 0.48 19.16
N ILE A 363 33.89 -0.31 19.66
CA ILE A 363 33.67 -1.54 20.40
C ILE A 363 33.66 -1.22 21.89
N THR A 364 32.60 -1.61 22.61
CA THR A 364 32.53 -1.49 24.08
C THR A 364 32.36 -2.87 24.71
N THR A 365 33.25 -3.26 25.62
CA THR A 365 33.11 -4.52 26.40
C THR A 365 33.26 -4.27 27.90
N GLN A 366 32.52 -5.00 28.73
CA GLN A 366 32.61 -4.91 30.19
C GLN A 366 33.50 -6.01 30.76
N VAL A 367 34.55 -5.63 31.50
CA VAL A 367 35.39 -6.57 32.25
C VAL A 367 35.04 -6.50 33.72
N LYS A 368 34.74 -7.66 34.32
CA LYS A 368 34.36 -7.82 35.73
C LYS A 368 35.44 -8.61 36.47
N LEU A 369 36.13 -8.00 37.43
CA LEU A 369 37.10 -8.70 38.28
C LEU A 369 36.43 -9.19 39.56
N ALA A 370 36.60 -10.47 39.91
CA ALA A 370 36.07 -11.06 41.12
C ALA A 370 37.04 -10.91 42.31
N TYR A 371 36.50 -10.44 43.45
CA TYR A 371 36.99 -10.40 44.85
C TYR A 371 38.48 -10.67 45.18
N PHE A 372 39.10 -9.76 45.94
CA PHE A 372 40.35 -9.98 46.68
C PHE A 372 40.20 -9.59 48.16
N THR A 373 40.73 -10.40 49.07
CA THR A 373 40.85 -10.06 50.51
C THR A 373 42.30 -10.23 50.98
N GLY A 374 42.84 -9.20 51.63
CA GLY A 374 44.10 -9.31 52.39
C GLY A 374 44.62 -7.96 52.89
N THR A 375 44.52 -7.73 54.20
CA THR A 375 45.11 -6.60 54.93
C THR A 375 46.46 -7.00 55.54
N GLY A 376 47.55 -6.27 55.30
CA GLY A 376 48.81 -6.51 56.01
C GLY A 376 49.97 -5.60 55.61
N THR A 377 50.62 -5.02 56.61
CA THR A 377 51.62 -3.94 56.61
C THR A 377 53.04 -4.40 56.20
N TYR A 378 53.80 -3.50 55.54
CA TYR A 378 55.23 -3.57 55.17
C TYR A 378 56.15 -4.35 56.13
N ILE A 379 57.01 -5.25 55.61
CA ILE A 379 58.50 -5.22 55.72
C ILE A 379 59.12 -6.01 54.54
N THR A 380 60.11 -5.37 53.92
CA THR A 380 61.08 -5.79 52.89
C THR A 380 61.76 -7.15 53.13
N GLY A 381 61.75 -8.01 52.11
CA GLY A 381 62.56 -9.24 52.02
C GLY A 381 62.61 -9.76 50.58
N ILE A 382 63.82 -9.79 50.02
CA ILE A 382 64.16 -10.06 48.62
C ILE A 382 63.74 -11.48 48.21
N TYR A 383 62.98 -11.61 47.11
CA TYR A 383 62.90 -12.84 46.32
C TYR A 383 63.37 -12.54 44.89
N HIS A 384 64.59 -12.98 44.59
CA HIS A 384 65.05 -13.18 43.22
C HIS A 384 64.37 -14.43 42.66
N PHE A 385 63.73 -14.32 41.50
CA PHE A 385 63.62 -15.44 40.56
C PHE A 385 64.40 -15.04 39.30
N GLN A 386 65.53 -15.71 39.05
CA GLN A 386 66.11 -15.77 37.72
C GLN A 386 65.27 -16.72 36.86
N THR A 387 65.07 -16.32 35.62
CA THR A 387 64.40 -17.02 34.53
C THR A 387 64.96 -18.43 34.33
N VAL A 388 64.11 -19.45 34.22
CA VAL A 388 63.95 -20.36 33.06
C VAL A 388 62.71 -21.22 33.35
N THR A 389 61.69 -21.15 32.50
CA THR A 389 60.56 -22.09 32.53
C THR A 389 60.39 -22.66 31.12
N PHE A 390 60.60 -23.98 31.00
CA PHE A 390 60.02 -24.80 29.96
C PHE A 390 58.61 -25.20 30.41
N THR A 391 57.67 -25.18 29.47
CA THR A 391 56.25 -25.42 29.67
C THR A 391 55.98 -26.90 29.95
N SER A 392 55.41 -27.23 31.11
CA SER A 392 54.17 -28.03 31.23
C SER A 392 53.80 -28.24 32.70
N ILE A 393 52.59 -27.79 33.07
CA ILE A 393 51.64 -28.35 34.07
C ILE A 393 52.19 -28.90 35.41
N GLY A 394 51.90 -28.19 36.51
CA GLY A 394 51.94 -28.72 37.88
C GLY A 394 52.11 -27.62 38.95
N GLU A 395 51.12 -27.46 39.82
CA GLU A 395 51.02 -26.48 40.92
C GLU A 395 52.28 -26.33 41.82
N PRO A 396 52.57 -25.12 42.36
CA PRO A 396 53.61 -24.92 43.37
C PRO A 396 53.15 -25.34 44.78
N TYR A 397 53.99 -26.10 45.49
CA TYR A 397 53.89 -26.23 46.95
C TYR A 397 54.27 -24.90 47.62
N VAL A 398 53.41 -24.37 48.49
CA VAL A 398 53.72 -23.23 49.37
C VAL A 398 54.14 -23.78 50.74
N VAL A 399 55.38 -23.50 51.15
CA VAL A 399 55.81 -23.59 52.55
C VAL A 399 55.28 -22.34 53.26
N SER A 400 54.40 -22.49 54.26
CA SER A 400 53.98 -21.35 55.08
C SER A 400 55.01 -21.07 56.18
N GLN A 401 55.24 -19.79 56.48
CA GLN A 401 55.68 -19.39 57.81
C GLN A 401 55.25 -17.96 58.11
N ASN A 402 54.35 -17.80 59.07
CA ASN A 402 54.27 -16.59 59.88
C ASN A 402 53.84 -17.00 61.30
N GLY A 403 54.79 -17.06 62.24
CA GLY A 403 54.52 -17.16 63.67
C GLY A 403 55.33 -18.19 64.49
N SER A 404 56.65 -17.99 64.62
CA SER A 404 57.52 -18.48 65.72
C SER A 404 57.63 -20.00 66.03
N PRO A 405 58.66 -20.47 66.75
CA PRO A 405 59.96 -20.83 66.22
C PRO A 405 60.23 -22.34 66.35
N LEU A 406 61.00 -22.91 65.44
CA LEU A 406 61.78 -24.13 65.71
C LEU A 406 63.23 -23.86 65.35
N TYR A 407 63.83 -22.96 66.13
CA TYR A 407 65.26 -22.99 66.32
C TYR A 407 65.58 -24.16 67.24
N THR A 408 66.32 -25.13 66.74
CA THR A 408 67.25 -25.91 67.56
C THR A 408 68.62 -25.76 66.93
N GLY A 409 69.50 -25.04 67.62
CA GLY A 409 70.81 -24.67 67.12
C GLY A 409 71.73 -25.87 66.87
N GLY A 410 72.67 -25.65 65.96
CA GLY A 410 73.87 -26.46 65.78
C GLY A 410 75.06 -25.54 65.74
N ASN A 411 75.75 -25.40 66.88
CA ASN A 411 77.00 -24.65 66.97
C ASN A 411 78.12 -25.52 66.37
N GLY A 412 78.33 -25.43 65.05
CA GLY A 412 79.40 -26.15 64.37
C GLY A 412 80.71 -25.35 64.43
N THR A 413 81.71 -25.85 65.16
CA THR A 413 83.09 -25.32 65.08
C THR A 413 83.68 -25.62 63.70
N PRO A 414 84.32 -24.65 63.00
CA PRO A 414 84.91 -24.88 61.69
C PRO A 414 86.02 -25.91 61.77
N ASP A 415 86.10 -26.83 60.79
CA ASP A 415 87.26 -27.68 60.63
C ASP A 415 88.47 -26.89 60.05
N ALA A 416 89.62 -27.55 59.89
CA ALA A 416 90.88 -26.92 59.47
C ALA A 416 90.84 -26.25 58.09
N ASN A 417 89.74 -26.40 57.33
CA ASN A 417 89.51 -25.79 56.03
C ASN A 417 88.34 -24.77 56.03
N GLY A 418 87.78 -24.44 57.19
CA GLY A 418 86.78 -23.38 57.35
C GLY A 418 85.33 -23.80 57.08
N VAL A 419 85.03 -25.11 57.01
CA VAL A 419 83.70 -25.66 56.68
C VAL A 419 82.85 -25.83 57.95
N VAL A 420 81.59 -25.36 57.92
CA VAL A 420 80.59 -25.54 59.00
C VAL A 420 79.46 -26.44 58.49
N THR A 421 79.10 -27.48 59.26
CA THR A 421 78.04 -28.45 58.93
C THR A 421 76.81 -28.22 59.82
N GLU A 422 75.62 -28.14 59.22
CA GLU A 422 74.33 -28.10 59.95
C GLU A 422 73.37 -29.18 59.45
N THR A 423 72.46 -29.64 60.33
CA THR A 423 71.51 -30.73 60.07
C THR A 423 70.08 -30.27 60.33
N TYR A 424 69.15 -30.56 59.40
CA TYR A 424 67.74 -30.17 59.50
C TYR A 424 66.80 -31.40 59.41
N ARG A 425 65.66 -31.35 60.12
CA ARG A 425 64.57 -32.35 60.04
C ARG A 425 63.34 -31.73 59.39
N LEU A 426 62.71 -32.43 58.46
CA LEU A 426 61.46 -32.02 57.80
C LEU A 426 60.38 -33.09 58.05
N GLY A 427 59.19 -32.68 58.51
CA GLY A 427 58.02 -33.55 58.64
C GLY A 427 56.77 -32.78 59.09
N ALA A 428 55.61 -33.11 58.52
CA ALA A 428 54.30 -32.65 58.97
C ALA A 428 53.75 -33.58 60.08
N PRO A 429 52.85 -33.12 60.97
CA PRO A 429 52.32 -33.96 62.05
C PRO A 429 51.41 -35.06 61.48
N GLY A 430 51.86 -36.32 61.56
CA GLY A 430 51.04 -37.48 61.21
C GLY A 430 51.75 -38.54 60.36
N ASP A 431 52.85 -38.19 59.70
CA ASP A 431 53.56 -39.16 58.87
C ASP A 431 54.53 -40.04 59.67
N THR A 432 54.34 -41.35 59.51
CA THR A 432 55.18 -42.37 60.13
C THR A 432 56.44 -42.58 59.30
N VAL A 433 57.51 -41.90 59.74
CA VAL A 433 58.92 -42.25 59.60
C VAL A 433 59.46 -42.37 58.17
N PHE A 434 60.14 -41.32 57.69
CA PHE A 434 61.45 -41.46 57.04
C PHE A 434 62.36 -40.26 57.42
N THR A 435 63.46 -40.56 58.09
CA THR A 435 64.58 -39.65 58.36
C THR A 435 65.48 -39.60 57.14
N ASP A 436 65.65 -38.43 56.54
CA ASP A 436 66.73 -38.17 55.60
C ASP A 436 67.59 -37.01 56.10
N THR A 437 68.91 -37.12 55.94
CA THR A 437 69.88 -36.19 56.57
C THR A 437 70.55 -35.37 55.48
N VAL A 438 70.34 -34.04 55.46
CA VAL A 438 71.01 -33.14 54.49
C VAL A 438 72.27 -32.55 55.13
N THR A 439 73.40 -32.62 54.42
CA THR A 439 74.69 -32.01 54.81
C THR A 439 74.99 -30.83 53.89
N VAL A 440 75.37 -29.68 54.44
CA VAL A 440 75.76 -28.47 53.67
C VAL A 440 77.20 -28.08 54.00
N GLN A 441 78.00 -27.73 53.00
CA GLN A 441 79.38 -27.23 53.15
C GLN A 441 79.54 -25.83 52.55
N TYR A 442 80.40 -24.99 53.15
CA TYR A 442 80.69 -23.62 52.71
C TYR A 442 82.20 -23.43 52.48
N ASN A 443 82.61 -22.71 51.43
CA ASN A 443 84.00 -22.30 51.19
C ASN A 443 84.15 -20.76 51.38
N GLN A 444 85.27 -20.32 51.97
CA GLN A 444 85.50 -18.96 52.47
C GLN A 444 86.34 -18.03 51.55
N PHE A 445 85.91 -16.75 51.52
CA PHE A 445 86.56 -15.42 51.38
C PHE A 445 87.44 -14.99 50.17
N ASP A 446 87.07 -13.83 49.60
CA ASP A 446 87.92 -12.83 48.94
C ASP A 446 88.43 -11.80 50.00
N PRO A 447 89.70 -11.33 49.97
CA PRO A 447 90.29 -10.40 50.94
C PRO A 447 89.79 -8.94 50.94
N LEU A 448 88.84 -8.50 50.10
CA LEU A 448 88.48 -7.08 49.97
C LEU A 448 87.06 -6.67 50.40
N GLY A 449 86.33 -7.54 51.11
CA GLY A 449 85.23 -7.13 51.99
C GLY A 449 84.02 -6.45 51.33
N ASN A 450 83.43 -7.05 50.28
CA ASN A 450 82.07 -6.71 49.84
C ASN A 450 81.28 -7.94 49.34
N ASP A 451 79.96 -7.92 49.56
CA ASP A 451 78.95 -8.99 49.50
C ASP A 451 78.87 -9.85 48.22
N ALA A 452 78.65 -11.17 48.38
CA ALA A 452 77.76 -12.02 47.54
C ALA A 452 77.69 -13.48 48.06
N TYR A 453 76.59 -13.88 48.72
CA TYR A 453 76.31 -15.30 49.01
C TYR A 453 75.71 -15.99 47.77
N ASN A 454 76.52 -16.77 47.06
CA ASN A 454 76.02 -17.70 46.04
C ASN A 454 75.86 -19.09 46.69
N ARG A 455 74.63 -19.58 46.86
CA ARG A 455 74.35 -20.94 47.35
C ARG A 455 74.13 -21.86 46.15
N VAL A 456 75.09 -22.72 45.86
CA VAL A 456 74.97 -23.82 44.90
C VAL A 456 74.45 -25.05 45.66
N PHE A 457 73.32 -25.61 45.23
CA PHE A 457 72.81 -26.89 45.74
C PHE A 457 73.25 -27.99 44.77
N ASP A 458 74.18 -28.84 45.19
CA ASP A 458 74.49 -30.10 44.50
C ASP A 458 73.72 -31.23 45.18
N ILE A 459 72.72 -31.78 44.50
CA ILE A 459 72.06 -33.03 44.89
C ILE A 459 72.53 -34.11 43.91
N THR A 460 73.67 -34.72 44.21
CA THR A 460 74.15 -35.91 43.52
C THR A 460 73.33 -37.14 43.93
N THR A 461 72.41 -37.52 43.05
CA THR A 461 71.87 -38.88 42.77
C THR A 461 71.83 -39.90 43.93
N LEU A 462 70.67 -40.06 44.55
CA LEU A 462 70.21 -41.37 44.99
C LEU A 462 69.45 -42.02 43.83
N LEU A 463 69.85 -43.23 43.44
CA LEU A 463 69.01 -44.19 42.70
C LEU A 463 67.82 -44.57 43.59
N ALA A 464 66.87 -43.65 43.76
CA ALA A 464 65.52 -43.96 44.20
C ALA A 464 64.80 -44.57 42.99
N ARG A 465 64.14 -45.71 43.20
CA ARG A 465 63.53 -46.56 42.18
C ARG A 465 62.78 -45.72 41.13
N ASP A 466 63.20 -45.84 39.88
CA ASP A 466 62.51 -45.29 38.71
C ASP A 466 61.22 -46.07 38.43
N LEU A 467 60.24 -45.91 39.32
CA LEU A 467 58.90 -46.43 39.18
C LEU A 467 58.04 -45.39 38.47
N PRO A 468 57.25 -45.77 37.47
CA PRO A 468 56.17 -44.92 36.97
C PRO A 468 55.28 -44.46 38.12
N VAL A 469 54.78 -43.23 38.06
CA VAL A 469 53.86 -42.65 39.04
C VAL A 469 52.49 -42.51 38.37
N ALA A 470 51.45 -43.05 39.01
CA ALA A 470 50.09 -42.83 38.57
C ALA A 470 49.65 -41.40 38.93
N GLY A 471 49.24 -40.62 37.93
CA GLY A 471 48.50 -39.37 38.16
C GLY A 471 47.02 -39.64 38.40
N THR A 472 46.27 -38.60 38.79
CA THR A 472 44.80 -38.66 38.88
C THR A 472 44.23 -38.82 37.48
N PRO A 473 43.48 -39.89 37.15
CA PRO A 473 42.87 -40.05 35.83
C PRO A 473 41.93 -38.89 35.49
N THR A 474 41.94 -38.46 34.22
CA THR A 474 40.94 -37.51 33.70
C THR A 474 39.88 -38.31 32.95
N VAL A 475 38.62 -38.15 33.35
CA VAL A 475 37.48 -38.87 32.79
C VAL A 475 36.55 -37.87 32.11
N GLY A 476 36.28 -38.06 30.82
CA GLY A 476 35.37 -37.23 30.05
C GLY A 476 33.89 -37.50 30.37
N THR A 477 33.01 -36.67 29.81
CA THR A 477 31.57 -36.88 29.84
C THR A 477 31.15 -38.02 28.90
N PRO A 478 30.21 -38.90 29.27
CA PRO A 478 29.66 -39.89 28.36
C PRO A 478 29.05 -39.28 27.11
N ASP A 479 29.23 -39.95 25.97
CA ASP A 479 28.44 -39.72 24.77
C ASP A 479 26.99 -40.18 24.98
N ILE A 480 26.01 -39.32 24.64
CA ILE A 480 24.60 -39.56 24.99
C ILE A 480 23.97 -40.73 24.22
N GLY A 481 24.39 -40.97 22.97
CA GLY A 481 23.85 -42.04 22.14
C GLY A 481 24.48 -43.40 22.45
N THR A 482 25.81 -43.44 22.57
CA THR A 482 26.58 -44.68 22.71
C THR A 482 26.93 -45.01 24.16
N GLY A 483 26.93 -44.04 25.07
CA GLY A 483 27.43 -44.17 26.44
C GLY A 483 28.97 -44.21 26.55
N THR A 484 29.69 -43.99 25.44
CA THR A 484 31.16 -44.09 25.40
C THR A 484 31.81 -42.97 26.20
N VAL A 485 32.83 -43.30 27.01
CA VAL A 485 33.61 -42.37 27.83
C VAL A 485 35.07 -42.42 27.41
N THR A 486 35.66 -41.27 27.07
CA THR A 486 37.10 -41.15 26.79
C THR A 486 37.82 -40.40 27.89
N GLY A 487 39.10 -40.70 28.10
CA GLY A 487 39.90 -40.01 29.11
C GLY A 487 41.38 -40.36 29.04
N THR A 488 42.13 -39.96 30.06
CA THR A 488 43.57 -40.22 30.19
C THR A 488 43.90 -40.77 31.58
N THR A 489 44.89 -41.66 31.64
CA THR A 489 45.37 -42.28 32.88
C THR A 489 46.42 -41.44 33.62
N ASN A 490 47.00 -40.43 32.95
CA ASN A 490 47.93 -39.45 33.51
C ASN A 490 49.16 -40.05 34.23
N PHE A 491 49.67 -41.20 33.78
CA PHE A 491 50.95 -41.71 34.29
C PHE A 491 52.12 -40.83 33.85
N THR A 492 53.08 -40.65 34.75
CA THR A 492 54.38 -40.03 34.48
C THR A 492 55.49 -40.98 34.89
N ASP A 493 56.64 -40.88 34.23
CA ASP A 493 57.86 -41.59 34.64
C ASP A 493 58.88 -40.54 35.08
N PRO A 494 59.35 -40.55 36.34
CA PRO A 494 60.28 -39.53 36.85
C PRO A 494 61.59 -39.44 36.07
N ALA A 495 62.06 -40.52 35.43
CA ALA A 495 63.23 -40.51 34.56
C ALA A 495 62.90 -40.18 33.09
N GLY A 496 61.63 -39.93 32.78
CA GLY A 496 61.16 -39.60 31.43
C GLY A 496 61.18 -40.79 30.46
N LEU A 497 61.25 -42.02 30.97
CA LEU A 497 61.22 -43.22 30.13
C LEU A 497 59.85 -43.42 29.50
N ALA A 498 59.83 -43.96 28.28
CA ALA A 498 58.57 -44.25 27.60
C ALA A 498 57.79 -45.34 28.33
N LEU A 499 56.49 -45.11 28.49
CA LEU A 499 55.57 -46.02 29.17
C LEU A 499 54.78 -46.87 28.17
N THR A 500 54.61 -48.14 28.52
CA THR A 500 53.70 -49.08 27.87
C THR A 500 52.49 -49.33 28.78
N TYR A 501 51.30 -49.40 28.20
CA TYR A 501 50.04 -49.42 28.96
C TYR A 501 49.28 -50.71 28.68
N ALA A 502 48.75 -51.33 29.73
CA ALA A 502 47.91 -52.52 29.63
C ALA A 502 46.72 -52.43 30.58
N VAL A 503 45.56 -52.88 30.12
CA VAL A 503 44.38 -53.09 30.99
C VAL A 503 44.62 -54.38 31.75
N THR A 504 44.73 -54.30 33.08
CA THR A 504 45.00 -55.45 33.94
C THR A 504 43.83 -55.81 34.86
N GLY A 505 42.87 -54.91 35.01
CA GLY A 505 41.55 -55.18 35.59
C GLY A 505 40.48 -54.73 34.61
N ASN A 506 39.74 -55.67 34.03
CA ASN A 506 38.70 -55.33 33.05
C ASN A 506 37.45 -54.74 33.74
N PRO A 507 36.73 -53.84 33.06
CA PRO A 507 35.43 -53.35 33.52
C PRO A 507 34.41 -54.50 33.61
N GLY A 508 33.46 -54.39 34.54
CA GLY A 508 32.40 -55.38 34.73
C GLY A 508 31.15 -55.13 33.88
N LEU A 509 30.95 -53.88 33.45
CA LEU A 509 29.74 -53.38 32.81
C LEU A 509 29.98 -52.92 31.36
N GLY A 510 31.21 -53.01 30.87
CA GLY A 510 31.61 -52.57 29.54
C GLY A 510 32.94 -53.12 29.06
N ALA A 511 33.44 -52.58 27.96
CA ALA A 511 34.76 -52.86 27.42
C ALA A 511 35.61 -51.59 27.39
N VAL A 512 36.92 -51.74 27.58
CA VAL A 512 37.88 -50.62 27.52
C VAL A 512 39.00 -50.94 26.56
N SER A 513 39.39 -49.94 25.76
CA SER A 513 40.56 -49.96 24.89
C SER A 513 41.52 -48.84 25.28
N ILE A 514 42.82 -49.13 25.28
CA ILE A 514 43.87 -48.13 25.51
C ILE A 514 44.29 -47.51 24.19
N ILE A 515 44.38 -46.19 24.18
CA ILE A 515 44.79 -45.34 23.05
C ILE A 515 46.23 -44.85 23.33
N ASN A 516 46.97 -44.53 22.27
CA ASN A 516 48.37 -44.14 22.34
C ASN A 516 48.62 -42.99 23.37
N GLY A 517 49.70 -43.08 24.14
CA GLY A 517 50.03 -42.09 25.17
C GLY A 517 49.22 -42.16 26.48
N GLY A 518 48.59 -43.30 26.78
CA GLY A 518 47.87 -43.51 28.05
C GLY A 518 46.44 -42.98 28.07
N GLY A 519 45.88 -42.66 26.90
CA GLY A 519 44.45 -42.41 26.72
C GLY A 519 43.63 -43.71 26.79
N PHE A 520 42.33 -43.61 27.07
CA PHE A 520 41.42 -44.75 27.04
C PHE A 520 40.08 -44.38 26.41
N SER A 521 39.38 -45.39 25.89
CA SER A 521 37.98 -45.34 25.49
C SER A 521 37.25 -46.52 26.13
N TYR A 522 36.22 -46.21 26.92
CA TYR A 522 35.34 -47.17 27.57
C TYR A 522 33.97 -47.12 26.91
N THR A 523 33.41 -48.28 26.58
CA THR A 523 32.05 -48.44 26.04
C THR A 523 31.25 -49.39 26.94
N PRO A 524 30.19 -48.91 27.61
CA PRO A 524 29.32 -49.75 28.42
C PRO A 524 28.49 -50.72 27.55
N THR A 525 28.13 -51.87 28.09
CA THR A 525 27.20 -52.79 27.44
C THR A 525 25.77 -52.24 27.44
N ALA A 526 24.97 -52.63 26.44
CA ALA A 526 23.56 -52.24 26.37
C ALA A 526 22.76 -52.69 27.62
N SER A 527 23.08 -53.87 28.18
CA SER A 527 22.46 -54.36 29.42
C SER A 527 22.79 -53.46 30.61
N ALA A 528 24.07 -53.10 30.79
CA ALA A 528 24.47 -52.22 31.89
C ALA A 528 23.82 -50.83 31.83
N ARG A 529 23.62 -50.29 30.61
CA ARG A 529 22.89 -49.04 30.41
C ARG A 529 21.40 -49.18 30.75
N GLY A 530 20.77 -50.30 30.39
CA GLY A 530 19.38 -50.61 30.76
C GLY A 530 19.19 -50.78 32.27
N ASP A 531 20.14 -51.43 32.93
CA ASP A 531 20.14 -51.61 34.39
C ASP A 531 20.32 -50.26 35.10
N ALA A 532 21.25 -49.40 34.64
CA ALA A 532 21.44 -48.05 35.17
C ALA A 532 20.18 -47.18 35.06
N ALA A 533 19.34 -47.37 34.03
CA ALA A 533 18.06 -46.68 33.86
C ALA A 533 16.97 -47.13 34.86
N THR A 534 17.11 -48.32 35.44
CA THR A 534 16.14 -48.90 36.40
C THR A 534 16.65 -48.90 37.84
N GLY A 535 17.71 -48.15 38.14
CA GLY A 535 18.31 -48.01 39.48
C GLY A 535 19.49 -48.94 39.75
N GLY A 536 20.04 -49.59 38.73
CA GLY A 536 21.28 -50.37 38.78
C GLY A 536 22.55 -49.50 38.85
N PRO A 537 23.75 -50.11 38.75
CA PRO A 537 25.03 -49.41 38.89
C PRO A 537 25.22 -48.30 37.86
N THR A 538 25.55 -47.08 38.32
CA THR A 538 25.75 -45.88 37.47
C THR A 538 27.22 -45.57 37.19
N ALA A 539 28.13 -46.43 37.62
CA ALA A 539 29.57 -46.33 37.38
C ALA A 539 30.18 -47.73 37.22
N ASP A 540 31.24 -47.80 36.44
CA ASP A 540 32.09 -48.98 36.28
C ASP A 540 33.55 -48.60 36.55
N ALA A 541 34.42 -49.58 36.77
CA ALA A 541 35.83 -49.32 37.01
C ALA A 541 36.72 -50.36 36.34
N PHE A 542 37.87 -49.90 35.84
CA PHE A 542 38.92 -50.75 35.28
C PHE A 542 40.29 -50.31 35.78
N THR A 543 41.27 -51.22 35.77
CA THR A 543 42.63 -50.94 36.23
C THR A 543 43.60 -50.95 35.05
N VAL A 544 44.40 -49.89 34.92
CA VAL A 544 45.46 -49.76 33.92
C VAL A 544 46.82 -49.86 34.61
N THR A 545 47.73 -50.62 34.02
CA THR A 545 49.13 -50.71 34.41
C THR A 545 50.00 -50.00 33.39
N ALA A 546 50.85 -49.08 33.85
CA ALA A 546 51.92 -48.49 33.04
C ALA A 546 53.25 -49.11 33.44
N THR A 547 54.02 -49.56 32.45
CA THR A 547 55.34 -50.20 32.64
C THR A 547 56.39 -49.45 31.83
N ASN A 548 57.48 -49.03 32.47
CA ASN A 548 58.60 -48.40 31.77
C ASN A 548 59.54 -49.43 31.14
N GLN A 549 60.52 -48.97 30.39
CA GLN A 549 61.46 -49.82 29.65
C GLN A 549 62.34 -50.71 30.55
N THR A 550 62.42 -50.41 31.85
CA THR A 550 63.17 -51.21 32.83
C THR A 550 62.34 -52.33 33.46
N GLY A 551 61.03 -52.39 33.15
CA GLY A 551 60.09 -53.34 33.73
C GLY A 551 59.48 -52.90 35.06
N ALA A 552 59.79 -51.69 35.53
CA ALA A 552 59.14 -51.08 36.68
C ALA A 552 57.72 -50.62 36.29
N TYR A 553 56.74 -50.85 37.16
CA TYR A 553 55.34 -50.61 36.85
C TYR A 553 54.57 -49.92 37.98
N ALA A 554 53.51 -49.22 37.62
CA ALA A 554 52.49 -48.71 38.52
C ALA A 554 51.08 -48.93 37.94
N THR A 555 50.08 -48.95 38.81
CA THR A 555 48.69 -49.20 38.45
C THR A 555 47.78 -48.06 38.91
N VAL A 556 46.75 -47.77 38.13
CA VAL A 556 45.68 -46.82 38.50
C VAL A 556 44.32 -47.43 38.21
N THR A 557 43.37 -47.24 39.12
CA THR A 557 41.96 -47.60 38.88
C THR A 557 41.24 -46.37 38.34
N VAL A 558 40.61 -46.53 37.18
CA VAL A 558 39.81 -45.51 36.52
C VAL A 558 38.34 -45.85 36.74
N THR A 559 37.59 -44.93 37.35
CA THR A 559 36.14 -45.03 37.50
C THR A 559 35.48 -44.22 36.38
N VAL A 560 34.60 -44.85 35.61
CA VAL A 560 33.86 -44.24 34.50
C VAL A 560 32.36 -44.28 34.76
N PRO A 561 31.62 -43.20 34.45
CA PRO A 561 30.16 -43.21 34.53
C PRO A 561 29.53 -44.15 33.49
N VAL A 562 28.43 -44.81 33.87
CA VAL A 562 27.57 -45.58 32.95
C VAL A 562 26.31 -44.76 32.69
N GLN A 563 26.19 -44.22 31.48
CA GLN A 563 25.02 -43.44 31.05
C GLN A 563 23.79 -44.36 30.91
N PRO A 564 22.68 -44.11 31.62
CA PRO A 564 21.42 -44.83 31.43
C PRO A 564 20.96 -44.89 29.97
N LEU A 565 20.27 -45.97 29.59
CA LEU A 565 19.53 -46.02 28.33
C LEU A 565 18.32 -45.10 28.47
N ILE A 566 18.24 -44.04 27.66
CA ILE A 566 17.04 -43.23 27.55
C ILE A 566 16.04 -44.06 26.73
N VAL A 567 14.86 -44.35 27.30
CA VAL A 567 13.73 -44.89 26.54
C VAL A 567 13.08 -43.69 25.88
N ASP A 568 13.14 -43.64 24.55
CA ASP A 568 12.48 -42.64 23.71
C ASP A 568 11.03 -42.40 24.16
N GLN A 569 10.72 -41.16 24.49
CA GLN A 569 9.44 -40.68 24.97
C GLN A 569 8.79 -39.83 23.89
N ALA A 570 7.52 -40.13 23.58
CA ALA A 570 6.79 -39.36 22.58
C ALA A 570 6.73 -37.86 22.95
N PRO A 571 6.62 -36.97 21.96
CA PRO A 571 6.58 -35.53 22.21
C PRO A 571 5.41 -35.17 23.13
N ALA A 572 5.62 -34.29 24.09
CA ALA A 572 4.57 -33.82 24.98
C ALA A 572 3.82 -32.63 24.37
N ALA A 573 2.50 -32.74 24.27
CA ALA A 573 1.62 -31.63 23.96
C ALA A 573 1.52 -30.63 25.13
N PRO A 574 1.32 -29.33 24.89
CA PRO A 574 1.14 -28.38 25.96
C PRO A 574 -0.15 -28.67 26.74
N SER A 575 -0.14 -28.45 28.06
CA SER A 575 -1.33 -28.60 28.92
C SER A 575 -2.42 -27.56 28.62
N THR A 576 -2.02 -26.43 28.04
CA THR A 576 -2.92 -25.34 27.59
C THR A 576 -2.35 -24.74 26.33
N GLN A 577 -3.20 -24.53 25.32
CA GLN A 577 -2.80 -23.80 24.11
C GLN A 577 -2.27 -22.41 24.48
N GLY A 578 -1.13 -22.04 23.88
CA GLY A 578 -0.53 -20.72 24.07
C GLY A 578 -1.44 -19.60 23.56
N ALA A 579 -1.15 -18.36 23.97
CA ALA A 579 -1.90 -17.20 23.50
C ALA A 579 -1.88 -17.12 21.96
N VAL A 580 -3.06 -16.91 21.37
CA VAL A 580 -3.24 -16.71 19.94
C VAL A 580 -3.42 -15.22 19.69
N THR A 581 -2.60 -14.67 18.79
CA THR A 581 -2.67 -13.28 18.35
C THR A 581 -3.52 -13.20 17.08
N TYR A 582 -4.44 -12.25 17.02
CA TYR A 582 -5.35 -12.07 15.90
C TYR A 582 -5.10 -10.73 15.20
N ALA A 583 -4.95 -10.76 13.88
CA ALA A 583 -4.96 -9.57 13.05
C ALA A 583 -6.43 -9.13 12.85
N PRO A 584 -6.84 -7.95 13.35
CA PRO A 584 -8.25 -7.57 13.40
C PRO A 584 -8.88 -7.40 12.01
N VAL A 585 -8.10 -7.01 10.99
CA VAL A 585 -8.62 -6.77 9.64
C VAL A 585 -8.66 -8.05 8.80
N SER A 586 -7.54 -8.75 8.69
CA SER A 586 -7.43 -9.98 7.87
C SER A 586 -8.03 -11.21 8.55
N GLY A 587 -8.22 -11.18 9.87
CA GLY A 587 -8.64 -12.33 10.66
C GLY A 587 -7.58 -13.42 10.81
N ILE A 588 -6.36 -13.19 10.32
CA ILE A 588 -5.23 -14.13 10.45
C ILE A 588 -4.90 -14.31 11.93
N ALA A 589 -4.74 -15.56 12.35
CA ALA A 589 -4.41 -15.93 13.71
C ALA A 589 -3.05 -16.62 13.76
N THR A 590 -2.14 -16.16 14.63
CA THR A 590 -0.83 -16.76 14.83
C THR A 590 -0.67 -17.20 16.28
N GLY A 591 -0.10 -18.38 16.50
CA GLY A 591 0.13 -18.89 17.85
C GLY A 591 1.27 -19.90 17.92
N SER A 592 1.75 -20.13 19.13
CA SER A 592 2.71 -21.21 19.41
C SER A 592 1.98 -22.52 19.60
N MET A 593 2.52 -23.60 19.04
CA MET A 593 1.99 -24.96 19.23
C MET A 593 2.44 -25.57 20.56
N GLY A 594 3.53 -25.07 21.16
CA GLY A 594 3.94 -25.39 22.53
C GLY A 594 4.36 -26.83 22.81
N PHE A 595 4.61 -27.66 21.79
CA PHE A 595 5.13 -29.01 21.99
C PHE A 595 6.55 -28.99 22.54
N THR A 596 6.84 -29.92 23.44
CA THR A 596 8.18 -30.14 24.00
C THR A 596 8.52 -31.62 23.89
N ASP A 597 9.78 -31.94 23.70
CA ASP A 597 10.24 -33.32 23.74
C ASP A 597 10.97 -33.61 25.06
N PRO A 598 10.58 -34.66 25.84
CA PRO A 598 11.24 -34.99 27.10
C PRO A 598 12.72 -35.38 26.96
N ASP A 599 13.10 -35.95 25.81
CA ASP A 599 14.46 -36.42 25.53
C ASP A 599 15.30 -35.36 24.82
N GLY A 600 14.65 -34.29 24.34
CA GLY A 600 15.27 -33.14 23.70
C GLY A 600 15.42 -33.32 22.20
N ASP A 601 14.70 -34.28 21.60
CA ASP A 601 14.76 -34.54 20.18
C ASP A 601 14.09 -33.43 19.34
N PRO A 602 14.63 -33.13 18.15
CA PRO A 602 14.09 -32.10 17.28
C PRO A 602 12.72 -32.51 16.73
N LEU A 603 11.72 -31.65 16.93
CA LEU A 603 10.35 -31.94 16.53
C LEU A 603 10.03 -31.49 15.10
N THR A 604 9.28 -32.32 14.39
CA THR A 604 8.61 -32.02 13.12
C THR A 604 7.09 -32.00 13.31
N TYR A 605 6.38 -31.28 12.44
CA TYR A 605 4.94 -31.06 12.60
C TYR A 605 4.18 -31.24 11.30
N ILE A 606 3.02 -31.89 11.38
CA ILE A 606 2.07 -32.01 10.27
C ILE A 606 0.65 -31.65 10.72
N VAL A 607 -0.15 -31.12 9.80
CA VAL A 607 -1.60 -30.97 10.00
C VAL A 607 -2.29 -32.24 9.53
N THR A 608 -2.87 -33.00 10.45
CA THR A 608 -3.55 -34.27 10.14
C THR A 608 -5.05 -34.10 9.93
N THR A 609 -5.64 -33.07 10.53
CA THR A 609 -7.04 -32.68 10.31
C THR A 609 -7.07 -31.19 10.02
N ALA A 610 -7.52 -30.83 8.81
CA ALA A 610 -7.64 -29.44 8.40
C ALA A 610 -8.81 -28.72 9.10
N PRO A 611 -8.71 -27.40 9.31
CA PRO A 611 -9.83 -26.58 9.77
C PRO A 611 -10.97 -26.51 8.73
N THR A 612 -12.19 -26.20 9.17
CA THR A 612 -13.39 -26.16 8.31
C THR A 612 -13.55 -24.80 7.61
N TYR A 613 -13.17 -23.73 8.30
CA TYR A 613 -13.41 -22.33 7.92
C TYR A 613 -12.11 -21.59 7.57
N GLY A 614 -10.99 -22.29 7.35
CA GLY A 614 -9.70 -21.68 7.02
C GLY A 614 -8.66 -22.66 6.49
N THR A 615 -7.40 -22.22 6.49
CA THR A 615 -6.21 -23.02 6.19
C THR A 615 -5.13 -22.78 7.23
N VAL A 616 -4.25 -23.75 7.45
CA VAL A 616 -3.14 -23.64 8.42
C VAL A 616 -1.81 -23.94 7.76
N THR A 617 -0.81 -23.10 8.06
CA THR A 617 0.60 -23.34 7.75
C THR A 617 1.42 -23.41 9.02
N LEU A 618 2.41 -24.30 9.07
CA LEU A 618 3.25 -24.53 10.23
C LEU A 618 4.68 -24.06 9.94
N THR A 619 5.27 -23.27 10.84
CA THR A 619 6.65 -22.77 10.71
C THR A 619 7.32 -22.77 12.09
N GLY A 620 8.37 -23.58 12.28
CA GLY A 620 9.24 -23.53 13.47
C GLY A 620 8.50 -23.49 14.82
N GLY A 621 7.68 -24.50 15.12
CA GLY A 621 6.94 -24.58 16.40
C GLY A 621 5.73 -23.63 16.52
N THR A 622 5.46 -22.81 15.51
CA THR A 622 4.31 -21.90 15.43
C THR A 622 3.35 -22.30 14.30
N PHE A 623 2.10 -21.85 14.41
CA PHE A 623 1.10 -21.99 13.36
C PHE A 623 0.58 -20.61 12.92
N THR A 624 0.21 -20.53 11.64
CA THR A 624 -0.56 -19.41 11.07
C THR A 624 -1.86 -19.98 10.50
N TYR A 625 -2.99 -19.50 11.01
CA TYR A 625 -4.33 -19.80 10.52
C TYR A 625 -4.85 -18.63 9.69
N THR A 626 -5.33 -18.94 8.49
CA THR A 626 -5.95 -17.97 7.58
C THR A 626 -7.41 -18.35 7.37
N PRO A 627 -8.38 -17.56 7.87
CA PRO A 627 -9.79 -17.87 7.68
C PRO A 627 -10.23 -17.64 6.22
N THR A 628 -11.18 -18.45 5.76
CA THR A 628 -11.89 -18.28 4.49
C THR A 628 -12.86 -17.09 4.55
N PRO A 629 -13.18 -16.46 3.40
CA PRO A 629 -14.23 -15.44 3.33
C PRO A 629 -15.58 -15.91 3.88
N ALA A 630 -16.00 -17.14 3.52
CA ALA A 630 -17.25 -17.74 4.01
C ALA A 630 -17.24 -17.94 5.55
N GLY A 631 -16.11 -18.39 6.11
CA GLY A 631 -15.93 -18.51 7.56
C GLY A 631 -16.08 -17.17 8.29
N ARG A 632 -15.48 -16.10 7.74
CA ARG A 632 -15.58 -14.74 8.31
C ARG A 632 -16.99 -14.16 8.21
N ALA A 633 -17.71 -14.44 7.12
CA ALA A 633 -19.11 -14.03 6.96
C ALA A 633 -20.03 -14.75 7.96
N LEU A 634 -19.81 -16.05 8.17
CA LEU A 634 -20.56 -16.81 9.17
C LEU A 634 -20.26 -16.33 10.61
N ALA A 635 -19.00 -16.01 10.91
CA ALA A 635 -18.61 -15.44 12.21
C ALA A 635 -19.28 -14.08 12.49
N ALA A 636 -19.63 -13.30 11.46
CA ALA A 636 -20.34 -12.03 11.61
C ALA A 636 -21.79 -12.22 12.10
N THR A 637 -22.41 -13.35 11.75
CA THR A 637 -23.78 -13.70 12.18
C THR A 637 -23.81 -14.67 13.36
N THR A 638 -22.68 -15.30 13.68
CA THR A 638 -22.52 -16.28 14.76
C THR A 638 -21.39 -15.86 15.71
N PRO A 639 -21.67 -15.00 16.72
CA PRO A 639 -20.65 -14.54 17.66
C PRO A 639 -19.95 -15.70 18.39
N GLY A 640 -18.62 -15.68 18.42
CA GLY A 640 -17.82 -16.72 19.07
C GLY A 640 -17.60 -17.98 18.23
N LEU A 641 -17.80 -17.91 16.90
CA LEU A 641 -17.45 -19.01 15.99
C LEU A 641 -15.96 -19.38 16.17
N THR A 642 -15.70 -20.67 16.38
CA THR A 642 -14.36 -21.24 16.50
C THR A 642 -14.13 -22.26 15.39
N ASP A 643 -12.86 -22.46 15.05
CA ASP A 643 -12.43 -23.45 14.07
C ASP A 643 -11.27 -24.26 14.63
N GLY A 644 -11.30 -25.57 14.37
CA GLY A 644 -10.43 -26.54 15.01
C GLY A 644 -9.63 -27.34 14.01
N PHE A 645 -8.35 -27.56 14.28
CA PHE A 645 -7.47 -28.38 13.46
C PHE A 645 -6.55 -29.24 14.33
N THR A 646 -6.11 -30.38 13.80
CA THR A 646 -5.22 -31.30 14.52
C THR A 646 -3.80 -31.17 14.01
N VAL A 647 -2.87 -30.86 14.92
CA VAL A 647 -1.43 -30.91 14.67
C VAL A 647 -0.86 -32.18 15.30
N THR A 648 -0.04 -32.90 14.55
CA THR A 648 0.73 -34.04 15.06
C THR A 648 2.21 -33.67 15.08
N ALA A 649 2.81 -33.67 16.27
CA ALA A 649 4.26 -33.53 16.46
C ALA A 649 4.95 -34.89 16.40
N SER A 650 6.15 -34.96 15.83
CA SER A 650 6.97 -36.17 15.77
C SER A 650 8.46 -35.88 15.99
N ASP A 651 9.11 -36.71 16.78
CA ASP A 651 10.57 -36.77 16.99
C ASP A 651 11.29 -37.67 15.94
N GLY A 652 10.54 -38.26 15.01
CA GLY A 652 11.03 -39.21 14.00
C GLY A 652 10.80 -40.69 14.34
N GLN A 653 10.41 -41.01 15.57
CA GLN A 653 10.08 -42.35 16.04
C GLN A 653 8.64 -42.45 16.56
N LEU A 654 8.24 -41.51 17.43
CA LEU A 654 6.94 -41.42 18.05
C LEU A 654 6.22 -40.14 17.62
N THR A 655 4.92 -40.11 17.90
CA THR A 655 4.05 -39.01 17.48
C THR A 655 2.99 -38.69 18.52
N THR A 656 2.67 -37.40 18.68
CA THR A 656 1.61 -36.93 19.57
C THR A 656 0.68 -35.97 18.84
N PRO A 657 -0.61 -36.32 18.64
CA PRO A 657 -1.61 -35.43 18.06
C PRO A 657 -2.23 -34.51 19.12
N THR A 658 -2.59 -33.28 18.75
CA THR A 658 -3.33 -32.33 19.58
C THR A 658 -4.23 -31.45 18.74
N ILE A 659 -5.44 -31.18 19.25
CA ILE A 659 -6.39 -30.26 18.62
C ILE A 659 -6.09 -28.84 19.10
N LEU A 660 -5.85 -27.94 18.15
CA LEU A 660 -5.75 -26.51 18.39
C LEU A 660 -7.05 -25.83 17.95
N GLN A 661 -7.50 -24.85 18.73
CA GLN A 661 -8.71 -24.09 18.46
C GLN A 661 -8.35 -22.62 18.20
N VAL A 662 -9.00 -22.01 17.23
CA VAL A 662 -8.86 -20.58 16.90
C VAL A 662 -10.23 -19.94 16.77
N SER A 663 -10.37 -18.70 17.22
CA SER A 663 -11.57 -17.91 16.96
C SER A 663 -11.56 -17.45 15.51
N VAL A 664 -12.68 -17.58 14.81
CA VAL A 664 -12.86 -17.00 13.48
C VAL A 664 -13.28 -15.54 13.67
N ILE A 665 -12.38 -14.61 13.39
CA ILE A 665 -12.67 -13.18 13.54
C ILE A 665 -13.61 -12.75 12.41
N PRO A 666 -14.77 -12.14 12.73
CA PRO A 666 -15.70 -11.66 11.71
C PRO A 666 -15.02 -10.63 10.82
N ALA A 667 -15.54 -10.47 9.60
CA ALA A 667 -15.06 -9.39 8.78
C ALA A 667 -15.36 -8.05 9.45
N VAL A 668 -14.31 -7.35 9.90
CA VAL A 668 -14.45 -5.94 10.23
C VAL A 668 -14.78 -5.26 8.91
N ALA A 669 -15.90 -4.53 8.87
CA ALA A 669 -16.18 -3.63 7.77
C ALA A 669 -15.00 -2.64 7.70
N SER A 670 -14.03 -2.91 6.83
CA SER A 670 -13.13 -1.87 6.38
C SER A 670 -14.04 -0.80 5.81
N GLY A 671 -13.91 0.45 6.26
CA GLY A 671 -14.58 1.57 5.62
C GLY A 671 -14.36 1.52 4.10
N PRO A 672 -15.20 2.19 3.31
CA PRO A 672 -15.11 2.12 1.86
C PRO A 672 -13.69 2.44 1.38
N VAL A 673 -13.22 1.69 0.39
CA VAL A 673 -11.97 2.06 -0.30
C VAL A 673 -12.26 3.31 -1.11
N SER A 674 -11.46 4.36 -0.91
CA SER A 674 -11.58 5.62 -1.63
C SER A 674 -10.59 5.67 -2.79
N ILE A 675 -11.10 5.91 -4.00
CA ILE A 675 -10.34 6.06 -5.23
C ILE A 675 -10.52 7.50 -5.68
N ALA A 676 -9.46 8.31 -5.67
CA ALA A 676 -9.52 9.69 -6.14
C ALA A 676 -9.95 9.75 -7.62
N VAL A 677 -10.93 10.58 -7.93
CA VAL A 677 -11.44 10.80 -9.30
C VAL A 677 -11.38 12.29 -9.66
N GLY A 678 -12.03 12.70 -10.76
CA GLY A 678 -12.06 14.10 -11.14
C GLY A 678 -13.00 14.92 -10.26
N ILE A 679 -13.10 16.22 -10.57
CA ILE A 679 -13.82 17.20 -9.76
C ILE A 679 -15.33 16.99 -9.85
N ASN A 680 -16.00 17.05 -8.70
CA ASN A 680 -17.46 16.91 -8.54
C ASN A 680 -18.01 15.65 -9.23
N PRO A 681 -17.69 14.44 -8.74
CA PRO A 681 -18.14 13.20 -9.35
C PRO A 681 -19.64 12.95 -9.11
N VAL A 682 -20.42 12.68 -10.16
CA VAL A 682 -21.90 12.66 -10.09
C VAL A 682 -22.49 11.29 -10.34
N GLN A 683 -22.24 10.67 -11.50
CA GLN A 683 -22.81 9.36 -11.85
C GLN A 683 -21.70 8.33 -12.03
N VAL A 684 -22.05 7.06 -11.77
CA VAL A 684 -21.13 5.93 -11.89
C VAL A 684 -21.83 4.75 -12.57
N VAL A 685 -21.11 4.11 -13.50
CA VAL A 685 -21.53 2.84 -14.12
C VAL A 685 -20.38 1.86 -14.16
N VAL A 686 -20.69 0.57 -14.07
CA VAL A 686 -19.72 -0.52 -14.18
C VAL A 686 -19.98 -1.33 -15.45
N THR A 687 -18.94 -1.84 -16.08
CA THR A 687 -19.08 -2.73 -17.23
C THR A 687 -19.78 -4.03 -16.84
N PRO A 688 -20.54 -4.67 -17.76
CA PRO A 688 -21.24 -5.93 -17.48
C PRO A 688 -20.32 -7.09 -17.07
N ASP A 689 -19.05 -7.06 -17.47
CA ASP A 689 -18.03 -8.03 -17.05
C ASP A 689 -17.39 -7.70 -15.69
N GLY A 690 -17.72 -6.55 -15.09
CA GLY A 690 -17.23 -6.09 -13.79
C GLY A 690 -15.80 -5.57 -13.81
N SER A 691 -15.14 -5.48 -14.96
CA SER A 691 -13.71 -5.14 -15.07
C SER A 691 -13.40 -3.65 -14.98
N THR A 692 -14.33 -2.79 -15.40
CA THR A 692 -14.09 -1.36 -15.56
C THR A 692 -15.25 -0.52 -15.02
N ILE A 693 -14.93 0.59 -14.36
CA ILE A 693 -15.91 1.57 -13.88
C ILE A 693 -15.70 2.90 -14.60
N TYR A 694 -16.79 3.58 -14.92
CA TYR A 694 -16.79 4.93 -15.47
C TYR A 694 -17.50 5.87 -14.50
N VAL A 695 -16.90 7.03 -14.24
CA VAL A 695 -17.44 8.07 -13.34
C VAL A 695 -17.47 9.40 -14.08
N THR A 696 -18.62 10.08 -14.13
CA THR A 696 -18.70 11.45 -14.65
C THR A 696 -18.22 12.44 -13.60
N ASN A 697 -17.31 13.32 -14.02
CA ASN A 697 -16.78 14.41 -13.20
C ASN A 697 -17.37 15.70 -13.76
N PHE A 698 -18.33 16.28 -13.03
CA PHE A 698 -19.06 17.47 -13.48
C PHE A 698 -18.11 18.65 -13.70
N GLY A 699 -16.99 18.71 -12.99
CA GLY A 699 -16.07 19.83 -13.07
C GLY A 699 -16.60 21.06 -12.32
N ARG A 700 -16.07 22.24 -12.63
CA ARG A 700 -16.53 23.50 -12.04
C ARG A 700 -16.47 24.69 -12.99
N TYR A 701 -17.33 25.67 -12.73
CA TYR A 701 -17.18 27.01 -13.27
C TYR A 701 -16.02 27.74 -12.57
N VAL A 702 -15.09 28.29 -13.34
CA VAL A 702 -14.04 29.18 -12.78
C VAL A 702 -14.53 30.64 -12.70
N SER A 703 -15.40 31.07 -13.63
CA SER A 703 -16.22 32.30 -13.61
C SER A 703 -17.06 32.38 -14.90
N SER A 704 -18.06 33.28 -14.96
CA SER A 704 -18.90 33.46 -16.16
C SER A 704 -18.06 33.86 -17.38
N GLY A 705 -18.06 33.02 -18.43
CA GLY A 705 -17.35 33.29 -19.69
C GLY A 705 -15.88 32.84 -19.71
N GLN A 706 -15.43 32.04 -18.73
CA GLN A 706 -14.14 31.36 -18.76
C GLN A 706 -14.33 29.86 -19.01
N PRO A 707 -13.32 29.16 -19.57
CA PRO A 707 -13.41 27.72 -19.85
C PRO A 707 -13.64 26.90 -18.58
N HIS A 708 -14.44 25.86 -18.71
CA HIS A 708 -14.71 24.89 -17.66
C HIS A 708 -13.44 24.11 -17.31
N VAL A 709 -13.33 23.65 -16.07
CA VAL A 709 -12.18 22.87 -15.60
C VAL A 709 -12.67 21.60 -14.93
N GLY A 710 -12.15 20.45 -15.38
CA GLY A 710 -12.38 19.14 -14.77
C GLY A 710 -13.42 18.27 -15.48
N ASP A 711 -14.13 18.82 -16.46
CA ASP A 711 -15.22 18.18 -17.22
C ASP A 711 -14.71 16.93 -17.95
N SER A 712 -14.99 15.76 -17.37
CA SER A 712 -14.37 14.52 -17.81
C SER A 712 -15.11 13.28 -17.35
N VAL A 713 -14.67 12.12 -17.84
CA VAL A 713 -15.04 10.80 -17.31
C VAL A 713 -13.78 10.08 -16.82
N SER A 714 -13.75 9.70 -15.55
CA SER A 714 -12.71 8.82 -15.01
C SER A 714 -13.01 7.36 -15.35
N VAL A 715 -12.00 6.63 -15.81
CA VAL A 715 -12.05 5.19 -16.10
C VAL A 715 -11.19 4.47 -15.06
N ILE A 716 -11.79 3.55 -14.33
CA ILE A 716 -11.17 2.86 -13.20
C ILE A 716 -11.13 1.36 -13.47
N ASP A 717 -9.99 0.74 -13.25
CA ASP A 717 -9.82 -0.72 -13.28
C ASP A 717 -10.19 -1.32 -11.90
N THR A 718 -11.12 -2.28 -11.89
CA THR A 718 -11.66 -2.83 -10.64
C THR A 718 -10.72 -3.79 -9.93
N ALA A 719 -9.78 -4.39 -10.66
CA ALA A 719 -8.79 -5.31 -10.09
C ALA A 719 -7.73 -4.55 -9.28
N SER A 720 -7.26 -3.42 -9.80
CA SER A 720 -6.24 -2.58 -9.18
C SER A 720 -6.81 -1.45 -8.32
N ASN A 721 -8.10 -1.12 -8.47
CA ASN A 721 -8.74 0.06 -7.86
C ASN A 721 -8.01 1.37 -8.20
N THR A 722 -7.58 1.52 -9.45
CA THR A 722 -6.85 2.72 -9.92
C THR A 722 -7.53 3.34 -11.14
N VAL A 723 -7.46 4.68 -11.22
CA VAL A 723 -7.85 5.40 -12.43
C VAL A 723 -6.82 5.10 -13.53
N ILE A 724 -7.26 4.44 -14.59
CA ILE A 724 -6.43 4.06 -15.74
C ILE A 724 -6.52 5.07 -16.89
N LYS A 725 -7.57 5.90 -16.93
CA LYS A 725 -7.73 6.94 -17.93
C LYS A 725 -8.69 8.04 -17.46
N THR A 726 -8.47 9.26 -17.92
CA THR A 726 -9.44 10.35 -17.84
C THR A 726 -9.80 10.79 -19.26
N ILE A 727 -11.08 10.68 -19.60
CA ILE A 727 -11.60 10.97 -20.93
C ILE A 727 -12.22 12.37 -20.93
N GLN A 728 -11.76 13.24 -21.81
CA GLN A 728 -12.40 14.54 -22.03
C GLN A 728 -13.72 14.33 -22.78
N VAL A 729 -14.79 14.97 -22.29
CA VAL A 729 -16.13 14.94 -22.88
C VAL A 729 -16.64 16.39 -23.03
N GLY A 730 -17.93 16.58 -23.32
CA GLY A 730 -18.49 17.93 -23.35
C GLY A 730 -18.63 18.52 -21.95
N ASN A 731 -19.04 19.79 -21.90
CA ASN A 731 -19.09 20.56 -20.66
C ASN A 731 -20.16 20.02 -19.69
N HIS A 732 -19.80 20.02 -18.40
CA HIS A 732 -20.62 19.56 -17.28
C HIS A 732 -21.27 18.18 -17.52
N PRO A 733 -20.48 17.09 -17.63
CA PRO A 733 -21.04 15.77 -17.84
C PRO A 733 -21.83 15.32 -16.60
N LEU A 734 -23.10 14.96 -16.80
CA LEU A 734 -24.02 14.59 -15.72
C LEU A 734 -24.52 13.16 -15.89
N GLY A 735 -25.35 12.92 -16.91
CA GLY A 735 -25.95 11.61 -17.18
C GLY A 735 -24.91 10.62 -17.72
N LEU A 736 -24.98 9.36 -17.27
CA LEU A 736 -24.04 8.32 -17.65
C LEU A 736 -24.78 6.98 -17.79
N ALA A 737 -24.59 6.31 -18.92
CA ALA A 737 -25.13 4.96 -19.14
C ALA A 737 -24.17 4.12 -19.98
N ILE A 738 -24.22 2.81 -19.79
CA ILE A 738 -23.46 1.83 -20.57
C ILE A 738 -24.41 0.83 -21.23
N THR A 739 -24.06 0.43 -22.45
CA THR A 739 -24.80 -0.60 -23.19
C THR A 739 -24.73 -1.96 -22.48
N PRO A 740 -25.78 -2.80 -22.53
CA PRO A 740 -25.79 -4.13 -21.89
C PRO A 740 -24.68 -5.08 -22.38
N ASN A 741 -24.18 -4.87 -23.60
CA ASN A 741 -23.04 -5.62 -24.15
C ASN A 741 -21.67 -5.05 -23.71
N GLY A 742 -21.65 -3.94 -22.96
CA GLY A 742 -20.45 -3.30 -22.44
C GLY A 742 -19.60 -2.56 -23.48
N SER A 743 -20.06 -2.41 -24.73
CA SER A 743 -19.22 -1.90 -25.83
C SER A 743 -19.13 -0.37 -25.90
N THR A 744 -20.16 0.31 -25.41
CA THR A 744 -20.35 1.75 -25.59
C THR A 744 -20.91 2.40 -24.33
N VAL A 745 -20.31 3.51 -23.92
CA VAL A 745 -20.75 4.40 -22.83
C VAL A 745 -21.28 5.70 -23.43
N TYR A 746 -22.41 6.19 -22.93
CA TYR A 746 -23.06 7.43 -23.33
C TYR A 746 -23.04 8.42 -22.16
N VAL A 747 -22.61 9.66 -22.43
CA VAL A 747 -22.42 10.71 -21.42
C VAL A 747 -23.23 11.93 -21.82
N GLY A 748 -24.19 12.35 -21.01
CA GLY A 748 -24.95 13.58 -21.24
C GLY A 748 -24.15 14.80 -20.78
N ASN A 749 -23.84 15.70 -21.72
CA ASN A 749 -23.09 16.93 -21.47
C ASN A 749 -24.11 18.05 -21.21
N PHE A 750 -24.28 18.40 -19.93
CA PHE A 750 -25.39 19.24 -19.47
C PHE A 750 -25.38 20.61 -20.15
N ASP A 751 -24.24 21.31 -20.18
CA ASP A 751 -24.20 22.66 -20.75
C ASP A 751 -24.12 22.67 -22.28
N ASP A 752 -23.59 21.60 -22.89
CA ASP A 752 -23.40 21.52 -24.35
C ASP A 752 -24.64 21.04 -25.11
N SER A 753 -25.68 20.57 -24.43
CA SER A 753 -26.88 20.01 -25.07
C SER A 753 -26.56 18.81 -26.00
N THR A 754 -25.56 18.02 -25.64
CA THR A 754 -25.08 16.87 -26.43
C THR A 754 -24.93 15.61 -25.57
N VAL A 755 -24.77 14.47 -26.24
CA VAL A 755 -24.33 13.20 -25.64
C VAL A 755 -23.01 12.77 -26.27
N SER A 756 -21.96 12.60 -25.48
CA SER A 756 -20.70 11.99 -25.93
C SER A 756 -20.83 10.47 -25.97
N VAL A 757 -20.34 9.85 -27.04
CA VAL A 757 -20.32 8.39 -27.24
C VAL A 757 -18.89 7.91 -27.07
N ILE A 758 -18.65 7.04 -26.09
CA ILE A 758 -17.33 6.51 -25.74
C ILE A 758 -17.28 5.03 -26.09
N SER A 759 -16.27 4.62 -26.85
CA SER A 759 -15.97 3.20 -27.03
C SER A 759 -15.20 2.66 -25.83
N THR A 760 -15.67 1.57 -25.22
CA THR A 760 -15.00 0.94 -24.07
C THR A 760 -13.74 0.16 -24.48
N ALA A 761 -13.66 -0.27 -25.75
CA ALA A 761 -12.49 -0.96 -26.28
C ALA A 761 -11.25 -0.05 -26.36
N THR A 762 -11.45 1.24 -26.66
CA THR A 762 -10.37 2.23 -26.80
C THR A 762 -10.36 3.28 -25.70
N ASN A 763 -11.43 3.35 -24.90
CA ASN A 763 -11.68 4.40 -23.92
C ASN A 763 -11.57 5.80 -24.53
N THR A 764 -12.15 6.01 -25.72
CA THR A 764 -12.12 7.30 -26.43
C THR A 764 -13.51 7.71 -26.87
N VAL A 765 -13.75 9.02 -26.95
CA VAL A 765 -14.95 9.57 -27.58
C VAL A 765 -14.89 9.27 -29.08
N VAL A 766 -15.91 8.58 -29.60
CA VAL A 766 -16.05 8.20 -31.02
C VAL A 766 -17.14 8.98 -31.73
N GLY A 767 -17.94 9.75 -31.00
CA GLY A 767 -18.97 10.63 -31.57
C GLY A 767 -19.62 11.51 -30.52
N THR A 768 -20.30 12.54 -30.99
CA THR A 768 -21.10 13.45 -30.16
C THR A 768 -22.44 13.65 -30.83
N ILE A 769 -23.53 13.45 -30.08
CA ILE A 769 -24.90 13.44 -30.59
C ILE A 769 -25.64 14.66 -30.03
N PRO A 770 -26.12 15.59 -30.87
CA PRO A 770 -26.98 16.68 -30.41
C PRO A 770 -28.31 16.15 -29.85
N VAL A 771 -28.73 16.67 -28.70
CA VAL A 771 -30.00 16.33 -28.03
C VAL A 771 -30.71 17.62 -27.57
N GLY A 772 -31.75 17.48 -26.75
CA GLY A 772 -32.40 18.65 -26.15
C GLY A 772 -31.51 19.37 -25.13
N ALA A 773 -31.80 20.65 -24.90
CA ALA A 773 -31.02 21.49 -23.99
C ALA A 773 -31.00 20.96 -22.55
N LEU A 774 -29.83 21.01 -21.91
CA LEU A 774 -29.64 20.57 -20.52
C LEU A 774 -30.00 19.08 -20.32
N PRO A 775 -29.34 18.13 -21.02
CA PRO A 775 -29.55 16.70 -20.82
C PRO A 775 -29.15 16.30 -19.40
N ARG A 776 -30.10 15.77 -18.63
CA ARG A 776 -29.87 15.43 -17.21
C ARG A 776 -29.64 13.96 -16.98
N THR A 777 -30.41 13.12 -17.65
CA THR A 777 -30.37 11.67 -17.47
C THR A 777 -30.25 10.99 -18.81
N VAL A 778 -29.42 9.95 -18.83
CA VAL A 778 -29.13 9.10 -19.98
C VAL A 778 -29.37 7.67 -19.51
N VAL A 779 -30.16 6.91 -20.23
CA VAL A 779 -30.47 5.51 -19.90
C VAL A 779 -30.45 4.68 -21.18
N VAL A 780 -29.78 3.53 -21.16
CA VAL A 780 -29.88 2.55 -22.25
C VAL A 780 -31.02 1.58 -21.93
N THR A 781 -31.88 1.32 -22.92
CA THR A 781 -32.96 0.33 -22.78
C THR A 781 -32.37 -1.07 -22.56
N ALA A 782 -33.09 -1.94 -21.86
CA ALA A 782 -32.56 -3.26 -21.48
C ALA A 782 -32.26 -4.17 -22.70
N ASP A 783 -32.92 -3.94 -23.84
CA ASP A 783 -32.61 -4.58 -25.12
C ASP A 783 -31.30 -4.06 -25.78
N GLY A 784 -30.75 -2.95 -25.29
CA GLY A 784 -29.55 -2.31 -25.80
C GLY A 784 -29.74 -1.54 -27.12
N VAL A 785 -30.97 -1.40 -27.61
CA VAL A 785 -31.27 -0.83 -28.93
C VAL A 785 -31.39 0.70 -28.90
N HIS A 786 -31.85 1.26 -27.78
CA HIS A 786 -32.11 2.69 -27.66
C HIS A 786 -31.39 3.32 -26.47
N VAL A 787 -30.97 4.57 -26.65
CA VAL A 787 -30.58 5.46 -25.54
C VAL A 787 -31.65 6.53 -25.39
N LEU A 788 -32.15 6.67 -24.16
CA LEU A 788 -33.17 7.62 -23.77
C LEU A 788 -32.50 8.78 -23.02
N VAL A 789 -32.74 10.01 -23.49
CA VAL A 789 -32.13 11.21 -22.93
C VAL A 789 -33.21 12.22 -22.61
N ALA A 790 -33.42 12.51 -21.33
CA ALA A 790 -34.35 13.56 -20.92
C ALA A 790 -33.62 14.88 -20.65
N SER A 791 -34.12 15.93 -21.28
CA SER A 791 -33.52 17.26 -21.36
C SER A 791 -34.54 18.32 -20.95
N GLY A 792 -34.13 19.32 -20.17
CA GLY A 792 -34.99 20.44 -19.78
C GLY A 792 -34.59 21.14 -18.48
N SER A 793 -35.17 22.32 -18.22
CA SER A 793 -34.94 23.13 -17.01
C SER A 793 -36.08 24.11 -16.71
N ILE A 794 -36.05 24.71 -15.51
CA ILE A 794 -37.02 25.69 -14.99
C ILE A 794 -36.56 27.16 -15.14
N VAL A 795 -35.59 27.47 -16.00
CA VAL A 795 -35.18 28.87 -16.19
C VAL A 795 -36.31 29.70 -16.81
N SER A 796 -36.29 31.02 -16.58
CA SER A 796 -37.38 31.97 -16.85
C SER A 796 -37.82 32.12 -18.32
N GLU A 797 -37.12 31.49 -19.25
CA GLU A 797 -37.47 31.36 -20.67
C GLU A 797 -37.90 29.89 -20.91
N PRO A 798 -39.00 29.60 -21.62
CA PRO A 798 -39.56 28.26 -21.69
C PRO A 798 -38.70 27.32 -22.56
N ILE A 799 -37.64 26.74 -21.98
CA ILE A 799 -36.92 25.63 -22.59
C ILE A 799 -37.87 24.42 -22.61
N PRO A 800 -38.22 23.88 -23.79
CA PRO A 800 -39.12 22.75 -23.87
C PRO A 800 -38.47 21.49 -23.27
N VAL A 801 -39.17 20.82 -22.37
CA VAL A 801 -38.75 19.51 -21.86
C VAL A 801 -38.96 18.47 -22.95
N VAL A 802 -37.91 17.73 -23.29
CA VAL A 802 -37.93 16.72 -24.35
C VAL A 802 -37.25 15.43 -23.91
N LEU A 803 -37.73 14.32 -24.48
CA LEU A 803 -37.11 13.01 -24.42
C LEU A 803 -36.57 12.67 -25.82
N SER A 804 -35.25 12.60 -25.96
CA SER A 804 -34.57 12.17 -27.18
C SER A 804 -34.35 10.66 -27.14
N VAL A 805 -34.67 9.97 -28.23
CA VAL A 805 -34.49 8.53 -28.43
C VAL A 805 -33.40 8.35 -29.48
N ILE A 806 -32.25 7.83 -29.08
CA ILE A 806 -31.09 7.59 -29.93
C ILE A 806 -31.05 6.10 -30.29
N ASP A 807 -30.84 5.78 -31.55
CA ASP A 807 -30.59 4.40 -32.00
C ASP A 807 -29.11 4.06 -31.75
N THR A 808 -28.83 2.97 -31.04
CA THR A 808 -27.45 2.59 -30.65
C THR A 808 -26.63 2.04 -31.82
N ALA A 809 -27.27 1.52 -32.87
CA ALA A 809 -26.59 0.99 -34.04
C ALA A 809 -26.08 2.13 -34.94
N THR A 810 -26.82 3.23 -35.04
CA THR A 810 -26.45 4.37 -35.89
C THR A 810 -25.89 5.57 -35.11
N ASN A 811 -26.07 5.61 -33.79
CA ASN A 811 -25.74 6.77 -32.95
C ASN A 811 -26.41 8.07 -33.42
N THR A 812 -27.67 7.97 -33.86
CA THR A 812 -28.46 9.13 -34.30
C THR A 812 -29.78 9.22 -33.54
N VAL A 813 -30.25 10.44 -33.29
CA VAL A 813 -31.58 10.68 -32.71
C VAL A 813 -32.65 10.20 -33.71
N SER A 814 -33.35 9.12 -33.36
CA SER A 814 -34.47 8.56 -34.13
C SER A 814 -35.77 9.31 -33.85
N LYS A 815 -35.93 9.87 -32.64
CA LYS A 815 -37.15 10.56 -32.22
C LYS A 815 -36.87 11.58 -31.12
N THR A 816 -37.54 12.73 -31.18
CA THR A 816 -37.57 13.72 -30.09
C THR A 816 -39.02 13.92 -29.67
N ILE A 817 -39.32 13.67 -28.41
CA ILE A 817 -40.67 13.66 -27.85
C ILE A 817 -40.81 14.82 -26.87
N ARG A 818 -41.72 15.75 -27.13
CA ARG A 818 -41.98 16.87 -26.21
C ARG A 818 -42.85 16.40 -25.04
N LEU A 819 -42.40 16.67 -23.82
CA LEU A 819 -43.11 16.34 -22.59
C LEU A 819 -43.71 17.64 -22.02
N THR A 820 -45.01 17.84 -22.22
CA THR A 820 -45.69 19.09 -21.83
C THR A 820 -46.29 19.04 -20.43
N ASP A 821 -46.30 17.86 -19.81
CA ASP A 821 -46.91 17.62 -18.50
C ASP A 821 -45.91 17.66 -17.34
N ILE A 822 -44.62 17.88 -17.63
CA ILE A 822 -43.53 17.99 -16.66
C ILE A 822 -42.64 19.20 -16.97
N GLY A 823 -41.99 19.76 -15.94
CA GLY A 823 -41.16 20.97 -16.06
C GLY A 823 -39.65 20.75 -15.85
N TYR A 824 -39.26 19.73 -15.07
CA TYR A 824 -37.85 19.50 -14.72
C TYR A 824 -37.55 18.00 -14.63
N PRO A 825 -37.08 17.36 -15.72
CA PRO A 825 -36.87 15.91 -15.73
C PRO A 825 -35.72 15.51 -14.79
N THR A 826 -35.90 14.47 -13.98
CA THR A 826 -34.85 13.99 -13.05
C THR A 826 -34.40 12.57 -13.30
N ALA A 827 -35.32 11.65 -13.52
CA ALA A 827 -35.03 10.26 -13.83
C ALA A 827 -35.84 9.78 -15.02
N VAL A 828 -35.25 8.90 -15.81
CA VAL A 828 -35.91 8.13 -16.86
C VAL A 828 -35.82 6.67 -16.47
N VAL A 829 -36.94 5.96 -16.48
CA VAL A 829 -36.96 4.50 -16.34
C VAL A 829 -37.87 3.90 -17.39
N SER A 830 -37.54 2.69 -17.83
CA SER A 830 -38.33 1.99 -18.84
C SER A 830 -38.58 0.55 -18.41
N ASN A 831 -39.64 -0.06 -18.93
CA ASN A 831 -39.83 -1.49 -18.81
C ASN A 831 -38.80 -2.25 -19.66
N SER A 832 -38.71 -3.56 -19.47
CA SER A 832 -37.65 -4.40 -20.07
C SER A 832 -37.62 -4.39 -21.61
N ASP A 833 -38.74 -4.11 -22.27
CA ASP A 833 -38.83 -4.01 -23.73
C ASP A 833 -38.79 -2.56 -24.25
N GLY A 834 -38.61 -1.57 -23.36
CA GLY A 834 -38.57 -0.14 -23.71
C GLY A 834 -39.88 0.44 -24.23
N SER A 835 -40.99 -0.31 -24.24
CA SER A 835 -42.27 0.12 -24.81
C SER A 835 -42.98 1.18 -23.96
N VAL A 836 -42.70 1.22 -22.66
CA VAL A 836 -43.23 2.17 -21.69
C VAL A 836 -42.09 2.84 -20.95
N ILE A 837 -42.07 4.17 -21.00
CA ILE A 837 -41.05 5.00 -20.37
C ILE A 837 -41.72 5.94 -19.37
N TYR A 838 -41.15 6.03 -18.17
CA TYR A 838 -41.55 6.97 -17.11
C TYR A 838 -40.46 8.02 -16.95
N VAL A 839 -40.85 9.29 -16.94
CA VAL A 839 -39.93 10.43 -16.73
C VAL A 839 -40.41 11.22 -15.52
N THR A 840 -39.65 11.22 -14.43
CA THR A 840 -40.02 11.94 -13.20
C THR A 840 -39.74 13.43 -13.30
N ASP A 841 -40.54 14.25 -12.62
CA ASP A 841 -40.41 15.70 -12.57
C ASP A 841 -40.00 16.18 -11.17
N ARG A 842 -38.97 17.02 -11.05
CA ARG A 842 -38.54 17.57 -9.74
C ARG A 842 -39.53 18.55 -9.13
N VAL A 843 -40.26 19.30 -9.94
CA VAL A 843 -41.21 20.33 -9.48
C VAL A 843 -42.65 19.85 -9.49
N GLY A 844 -42.89 18.69 -10.10
CA GLY A 844 -44.20 18.06 -10.21
C GLY A 844 -44.29 16.82 -9.34
N SER A 845 -45.42 16.62 -8.65
CA SER A 845 -45.74 15.36 -7.96
C SER A 845 -46.10 14.23 -8.93
N ARG A 846 -45.51 14.22 -10.14
CA ARG A 846 -45.88 13.36 -11.26
C ARG A 846 -44.68 12.87 -12.06
N ALA A 847 -44.86 11.72 -12.69
CA ALA A 847 -44.02 11.22 -13.77
C ALA A 847 -44.80 11.21 -15.09
N SER A 848 -44.22 11.75 -16.16
CA SER A 848 -44.75 11.61 -17.52
C SER A 848 -44.62 10.16 -17.98
N VAL A 849 -45.62 9.65 -18.70
CA VAL A 849 -45.62 8.27 -19.22
C VAL A 849 -45.65 8.31 -20.73
N VAL A 850 -44.65 7.72 -21.38
CA VAL A 850 -44.54 7.64 -22.83
C VAL A 850 -44.76 6.20 -23.27
N VAL A 851 -45.74 5.98 -24.14
CA VAL A 851 -46.07 4.65 -24.69
C VAL A 851 -46.02 4.72 -26.21
N GLY A 852 -45.24 3.83 -26.85
CA GLY A 852 -45.05 3.85 -28.31
C GLY A 852 -44.50 5.20 -28.82
N GLY A 853 -43.74 5.90 -27.98
CA GLY A 853 -43.20 7.22 -28.24
C GLY A 853 -44.25 8.35 -28.31
N THR A 854 -45.42 8.16 -27.71
CA THR A 854 -46.43 9.20 -27.52
C THR A 854 -46.57 9.48 -26.02
N PRO A 855 -46.50 10.74 -25.56
CA PRO A 855 -46.84 11.09 -24.20
C PRO A 855 -48.31 10.74 -23.94
N THR A 856 -48.54 9.95 -22.91
CA THR A 856 -49.87 9.54 -22.46
C THR A 856 -50.22 10.30 -21.17
N ARG A 857 -50.77 9.61 -20.18
CA ARG A 857 -51.26 10.21 -18.94
C ARG A 857 -50.17 10.10 -17.87
N SER A 858 -49.87 11.19 -17.17
CA SER A 858 -48.89 11.20 -16.08
C SER A 858 -49.35 10.38 -14.87
N VAL A 859 -48.40 9.71 -14.22
CA VAL A 859 -48.60 8.97 -12.97
C VAL A 859 -48.25 9.85 -11.78
N TYR A 860 -48.97 9.67 -10.68
CA TYR A 860 -48.70 10.41 -9.45
C TYR A 860 -47.56 9.78 -8.64
N THR A 861 -46.54 10.57 -8.32
CA THR A 861 -45.31 10.10 -7.67
C THR A 861 -44.99 10.81 -6.35
N GLY A 862 -45.80 11.80 -5.93
CA GLY A 862 -45.44 12.76 -4.87
C GLY A 862 -46.58 13.25 -3.97
N GLY A 863 -46.36 14.36 -3.24
CA GLY A 863 -47.32 14.99 -2.32
C GLY A 863 -48.52 15.65 -3.01
N ALA A 864 -49.55 15.97 -2.21
CA ALA A 864 -50.91 16.37 -2.62
C ALA A 864 -50.94 17.51 -3.66
N TYR A 865 -49.95 18.43 -3.57
CA TYR A 865 -49.85 19.62 -4.41
C TYR A 865 -48.52 19.70 -5.18
N PRO A 866 -48.49 20.37 -6.36
CA PRO A 866 -47.23 20.67 -7.06
C PRO A 866 -46.23 21.37 -6.13
N GLY A 867 -44.96 20.98 -6.18
CA GLY A 867 -43.91 21.48 -5.29
C GLY A 867 -43.83 20.81 -3.92
N GLU A 868 -44.74 19.89 -3.58
CA GLU A 868 -44.65 19.03 -2.39
C GLU A 868 -44.00 17.67 -2.71
N SER A 869 -43.07 17.61 -3.65
CA SER A 869 -42.31 16.40 -3.98
C SER A 869 -41.16 16.79 -4.88
N THR A 870 -39.99 16.22 -4.63
CA THR A 870 -38.79 16.43 -5.45
C THR A 870 -38.14 15.09 -5.77
N PRO A 871 -38.73 14.34 -6.72
CA PRO A 871 -38.13 13.13 -7.27
C PRO A 871 -36.72 13.41 -7.79
N VAL A 872 -35.74 12.64 -7.31
CA VAL A 872 -34.34 12.76 -7.75
C VAL A 872 -33.88 11.54 -8.55
N SER A 873 -34.44 10.37 -8.26
CA SER A 873 -34.09 9.10 -8.89
C SER A 873 -35.24 8.11 -8.78
N ALA A 874 -35.31 7.15 -9.70
CA ALA A 874 -36.36 6.14 -9.70
C ALA A 874 -35.86 4.80 -10.23
N VAL A 875 -36.53 3.72 -9.79
CA VAL A 875 -36.34 2.35 -10.26
C VAL A 875 -37.70 1.77 -10.62
N LEU A 876 -37.80 1.11 -11.77
CA LEU A 876 -38.99 0.35 -12.16
C LEU A 876 -38.71 -1.15 -12.01
N ASP A 877 -39.52 -1.81 -11.18
CA ASP A 877 -39.49 -3.27 -11.01
C ASP A 877 -40.86 -3.87 -11.37
N GLY A 878 -40.92 -4.49 -12.54
CA GLY A 878 -42.17 -4.95 -13.13
C GLY A 878 -43.17 -3.79 -13.28
N ASN A 879 -44.22 -3.82 -12.46
CA ASN A 879 -45.29 -2.81 -12.43
C ASN A 879 -45.22 -1.88 -11.21
N THR A 880 -44.10 -1.90 -10.48
CA THR A 880 -43.90 -1.06 -9.29
C THR A 880 -42.78 -0.07 -9.54
N LEU A 881 -43.10 1.22 -9.45
CA LEU A 881 -42.15 2.32 -9.54
C LEU A 881 -41.75 2.77 -8.14
N TYR A 882 -40.46 2.71 -7.83
CA TYR A 882 -39.86 3.21 -6.60
C TYR A 882 -39.22 4.56 -6.89
N VAL A 883 -39.71 5.62 -6.25
CA VAL A 883 -39.27 7.00 -6.50
C VAL A 883 -38.61 7.56 -5.24
N ALA A 884 -37.33 7.90 -5.34
CA ALA A 884 -36.61 8.60 -4.28
C ALA A 884 -36.97 10.09 -4.31
N ASP A 885 -37.46 10.62 -3.18
CA ASP A 885 -37.96 11.98 -3.02
C ASP A 885 -37.11 12.71 -1.95
N ASP A 886 -36.40 13.77 -2.38
CA ASP A 886 -35.46 14.50 -1.52
C ASP A 886 -36.19 15.33 -0.45
N TYR A 887 -37.33 15.94 -0.78
CA TYR A 887 -38.06 16.89 0.05
C TYR A 887 -38.68 16.22 1.28
N TYR A 888 -39.18 14.99 1.10
CA TYR A 888 -39.71 14.18 2.20
C TYR A 888 -38.71 13.18 2.77
N SER A 889 -37.49 13.10 2.22
CA SER A 889 -36.48 12.11 2.62
C SER A 889 -37.07 10.69 2.66
N GLN A 890 -37.64 10.24 1.54
CA GLN A 890 -38.36 8.96 1.49
C GLN A 890 -38.23 8.27 0.12
N VAL A 891 -38.58 6.99 0.07
CA VAL A 891 -38.91 6.29 -1.18
C VAL A 891 -40.42 6.11 -1.27
N THR A 892 -41.03 6.72 -2.29
CA THR A 892 -42.45 6.53 -2.62
C THR A 892 -42.61 5.30 -3.51
N VAL A 893 -43.46 4.36 -3.12
CA VAL A 893 -43.75 3.14 -3.88
C VAL A 893 -45.07 3.34 -4.62
N VAL A 894 -45.04 3.21 -5.94
CA VAL A 894 -46.16 3.48 -6.82
C VAL A 894 -46.49 2.25 -7.65
N ASP A 895 -47.70 1.72 -7.49
CA ASP A 895 -48.24 0.74 -8.43
C ASP A 895 -48.72 1.47 -9.69
N VAL A 896 -48.12 1.16 -10.84
CA VAL A 896 -48.44 1.83 -12.10
C VAL A 896 -49.63 1.21 -12.86
N THR A 897 -50.27 0.16 -12.33
CA THR A 897 -51.37 -0.58 -12.98
C THR A 897 -52.78 -0.19 -12.49
N GLY A 898 -52.93 0.21 -11.23
CA GLY A 898 -54.21 0.11 -10.51
C GLY A 898 -55.28 1.20 -10.71
N ASN A 899 -55.05 2.25 -11.52
CA ASN A 899 -55.89 3.47 -11.42
C ASN A 899 -56.18 4.17 -12.77
N GLU A 900 -56.68 3.42 -13.78
CA GLU A 900 -56.89 3.94 -15.15
C GLU A 900 -55.63 4.62 -15.73
N GLY A 901 -54.43 4.07 -15.40
CA GLY A 901 -53.14 4.63 -15.79
C GLY A 901 -52.65 5.85 -14.98
N ARG A 902 -53.29 6.22 -13.86
CA ARG A 902 -52.81 7.30 -12.96
C ARG A 902 -51.80 6.84 -11.89
N GLY A 903 -51.65 5.53 -11.73
CA GLY A 903 -50.93 4.91 -10.62
C GLY A 903 -51.55 5.17 -9.25
N ALA A 904 -51.15 4.37 -8.26
CA ALA A 904 -51.54 4.53 -6.88
C ALA A 904 -50.33 4.38 -5.96
N ILE A 905 -50.16 5.32 -5.04
CA ILE A 905 -49.11 5.22 -4.02
C ILE A 905 -49.51 4.10 -3.07
N SER A 906 -48.75 3.01 -3.09
CA SER A 906 -49.01 1.81 -2.30
C SER A 906 -48.29 1.86 -0.95
N ASN A 907 -47.13 2.54 -0.88
CA ASN A 907 -46.35 2.69 0.35
C ASN A 907 -45.43 3.93 0.31
N ARG A 908 -44.98 4.37 1.48
CA ARG A 908 -43.92 5.38 1.65
C ARG A 908 -42.91 4.88 2.68
N ILE A 909 -41.64 4.81 2.30
CA ILE A 909 -40.55 4.32 3.14
C ILE A 909 -39.69 5.51 3.55
N ASN A 910 -39.76 5.91 4.82
CA ASN A 910 -38.99 7.04 5.33
C ASN A 910 -37.50 6.69 5.41
N LEU A 911 -36.64 7.62 5.02
CA LEU A 911 -35.19 7.50 5.06
C LEU A 911 -34.60 8.42 6.14
N PRO A 912 -33.48 8.03 6.76
CA PRO A 912 -32.77 8.86 7.73
C PRO A 912 -31.98 10.02 7.09
N VAL A 913 -31.79 10.03 5.77
CA VAL A 913 -31.05 11.05 5.01
C VAL A 913 -31.81 11.41 3.72
N GLN A 914 -31.51 12.57 3.12
CA GLN A 914 -32.07 12.92 1.83
C GLN A 914 -31.45 12.04 0.74
N PRO A 915 -32.25 11.30 -0.05
CA PRO A 915 -31.72 10.48 -1.14
C PRO A 915 -31.23 11.34 -2.31
N ALA A 916 -30.28 10.82 -3.07
CA ALA A 916 -29.80 11.36 -4.35
C ALA A 916 -30.00 10.36 -5.49
N GLN A 917 -29.58 9.10 -5.31
CA GLN A 917 -29.79 8.02 -6.28
C GLN A 917 -30.26 6.73 -5.61
N ILE A 918 -31.12 5.98 -6.32
CA ILE A 918 -31.60 4.67 -5.92
C ILE A 918 -31.28 3.63 -7.01
N VAL A 919 -30.85 2.44 -6.61
CA VAL A 919 -30.63 1.29 -7.51
C VAL A 919 -31.19 0.01 -6.90
N GLN A 920 -31.51 -0.97 -7.76
CA GLN A 920 -32.03 -2.26 -7.33
C GLN A 920 -30.90 -3.29 -7.22
N SER A 921 -31.00 -4.14 -6.19
CA SER A 921 -30.23 -5.40 -6.10
C SER A 921 -30.51 -6.34 -7.27
N LEU A 922 -29.53 -7.19 -7.62
CA LEU A 922 -29.64 -8.16 -8.71
C LEU A 922 -30.75 -9.21 -8.48
N ASP A 923 -30.96 -9.63 -7.23
CA ASP A 923 -32.04 -10.56 -6.85
C ASP A 923 -33.42 -9.90 -6.82
N GLY A 924 -33.47 -8.57 -6.98
CA GLY A 924 -34.67 -7.76 -6.94
C GLY A 924 -35.31 -7.63 -5.56
N MET A 925 -34.67 -8.11 -4.49
CA MET A 925 -35.25 -8.16 -3.13
C MET A 925 -34.98 -6.89 -2.33
N SER A 926 -33.91 -6.18 -2.65
CA SER A 926 -33.47 -4.95 -1.97
C SER A 926 -33.33 -3.75 -2.91
N LEU A 927 -33.44 -2.55 -2.33
CA LEU A 927 -33.02 -1.29 -2.96
C LEU A 927 -31.81 -0.75 -2.19
N TYR A 928 -30.87 -0.15 -2.90
CA TYR A 928 -29.78 0.62 -2.33
C TYR A 928 -30.01 2.09 -2.61
N VAL A 929 -29.76 2.94 -1.62
CA VAL A 929 -29.98 4.38 -1.72
C VAL A 929 -28.73 5.10 -1.25
N GLY A 930 -28.18 5.94 -2.12
CA GLY A 930 -27.14 6.91 -1.79
C GLY A 930 -27.80 8.26 -1.56
N GLY A 931 -27.33 8.99 -0.57
CA GLY A 931 -27.82 10.31 -0.20
C GLY A 931 -26.85 10.99 0.74
N ASP A 932 -27.14 12.24 1.13
CA ASP A 932 -26.28 13.14 1.94
C ASP A 932 -24.94 12.51 2.36
N ASN A 933 -24.89 11.94 3.56
CA ASN A 933 -23.68 11.38 4.14
C ASN A 933 -23.77 9.86 4.37
N ALA A 934 -24.68 9.15 3.70
CA ALA A 934 -24.95 7.75 3.99
C ALA A 934 -25.33 6.92 2.76
N VAL A 935 -24.99 5.62 2.84
CA VAL A 935 -25.49 4.60 1.93
C VAL A 935 -26.42 3.68 2.72
N LEU A 936 -27.61 3.47 2.20
CA LEU A 936 -28.69 2.70 2.83
C LEU A 936 -29.05 1.48 1.99
N LYS A 937 -29.56 0.45 2.66
CA LYS A 937 -30.23 -0.71 2.07
C LYS A 937 -31.67 -0.76 2.56
N ILE A 938 -32.61 -1.00 1.65
CA ILE A 938 -34.03 -1.16 1.93
C ILE A 938 -34.45 -2.56 1.53
N ASP A 939 -35.00 -3.33 2.46
CA ASP A 939 -35.66 -4.59 2.15
C ASP A 939 -37.06 -4.29 1.55
N LYS A 940 -37.31 -4.72 0.32
CA LYS A 940 -38.55 -4.36 -0.39
C LYS A 940 -39.79 -5.06 0.16
N ALA A 941 -39.63 -6.23 0.78
CA ALA A 941 -40.75 -7.00 1.31
C ALA A 941 -41.27 -6.42 2.63
N THR A 942 -40.36 -5.94 3.47
CA THR A 942 -40.66 -5.43 4.82
C THR A 942 -40.67 -3.90 4.90
N GLY A 943 -40.01 -3.22 3.97
CA GLY A 943 -39.74 -1.78 4.04
C GLY A 943 -38.66 -1.40 5.06
N ALA A 944 -37.94 -2.38 5.64
CA ALA A 944 -36.92 -2.12 6.64
C ALA A 944 -35.70 -1.40 6.02
N VAL A 945 -35.26 -0.31 6.65
CA VAL A 945 -34.11 0.50 6.21
C VAL A 945 -32.92 0.19 7.11
N THR A 946 -31.78 -0.15 6.50
CA THR A 946 -30.51 -0.43 7.17
C THR A 946 -29.45 0.54 6.64
N THR A 947 -28.75 1.24 7.53
CA THR A 947 -27.60 2.07 7.15
C THR A 947 -26.38 1.17 6.95
N LEU A 948 -25.84 1.12 5.74
CA LEU A 948 -24.64 0.35 5.42
C LEU A 948 -23.37 1.10 5.82
N ALA A 949 -23.36 2.41 5.59
CA ALA A 949 -22.24 3.27 5.94
C ALA A 949 -22.71 4.71 6.18
N THR A 950 -22.00 5.41 7.05
CA THR A 950 -22.08 6.87 7.24
C THR A 950 -20.68 7.42 7.05
N ILE A 951 -20.56 8.47 6.24
CA ILE A 951 -19.28 9.01 5.79
C ILE A 951 -19.24 10.48 6.16
N THR A 952 -18.20 10.87 6.91
CA THR A 952 -18.01 12.26 7.33
C THR A 952 -17.69 13.14 6.13
N ASP A 953 -18.26 14.34 6.08
CA ASP A 953 -18.00 15.36 5.05
C ASP A 953 -18.16 14.85 3.60
N ALA A 954 -19.12 13.94 3.41
CA ALA A 954 -19.46 13.36 2.12
C ALA A 954 -20.82 13.85 1.58
N LEU A 955 -20.92 13.91 0.26
CA LEU A 955 -22.17 14.04 -0.48
C LEU A 955 -22.25 12.92 -1.52
N ILE A 956 -23.04 11.89 -1.24
CA ILE A 956 -23.20 10.75 -2.16
C ILE A 956 -24.19 11.12 -3.27
N GLN A 957 -23.69 11.26 -4.49
CA GLN A 957 -24.50 11.64 -5.66
C GLN A 957 -24.93 10.44 -6.51
N GLY A 958 -23.97 9.56 -6.79
CA GLY A 958 -24.13 8.44 -7.69
C GLY A 958 -23.89 7.11 -6.99
N ILE A 959 -24.68 6.08 -7.28
CA ILE A 959 -24.41 4.71 -6.84
C ILE A 959 -24.68 3.68 -7.93
N THR A 960 -23.93 2.59 -7.93
CA THR A 960 -24.19 1.41 -8.77
C THR A 960 -23.69 0.13 -8.10
N LEU A 961 -24.15 -1.02 -8.56
CA LEU A 961 -23.71 -2.34 -8.07
C LEU A 961 -22.81 -3.02 -9.10
N SER A 962 -21.84 -3.82 -8.62
CA SER A 962 -21.12 -4.76 -9.47
C SER A 962 -22.10 -5.76 -10.12
N PRO A 963 -21.76 -6.33 -11.30
CA PRO A 963 -22.64 -7.26 -12.00
C PRO A 963 -23.02 -8.52 -11.21
N ASP A 964 -22.18 -8.93 -10.27
CA ASP A 964 -22.43 -10.05 -9.34
C ASP A 964 -23.17 -9.63 -8.05
N GLY A 965 -23.41 -8.33 -7.86
CA GLY A 965 -24.08 -7.76 -6.69
C GLY A 965 -23.27 -7.77 -5.40
N THR A 966 -21.97 -8.12 -5.44
CA THR A 966 -21.12 -8.26 -4.24
C THR A 966 -20.43 -6.96 -3.82
N VAL A 967 -20.46 -5.92 -4.66
CA VAL A 967 -19.83 -4.62 -4.40
C VAL A 967 -20.80 -3.51 -4.78
N LEU A 968 -20.90 -2.49 -3.92
CA LEU A 968 -21.55 -1.22 -4.24
C LEU A 968 -20.48 -0.16 -4.46
N TYR A 969 -20.64 0.61 -5.53
CA TYR A 969 -19.79 1.74 -5.86
C TYR A 969 -20.60 3.03 -5.64
N ALA A 970 -20.01 4.03 -5.02
CA ALA A 970 -20.66 5.33 -4.80
C ALA A 970 -19.73 6.49 -5.14
N THR A 971 -20.22 7.51 -5.84
CA THR A 971 -19.47 8.75 -6.00
C THR A 971 -19.65 9.62 -4.76
N ASN A 972 -18.56 10.21 -4.29
CA ASN A 972 -18.54 11.19 -3.23
C ASN A 972 -18.10 12.53 -3.80
N THR A 973 -19.00 13.52 -3.78
CA THR A 973 -18.62 14.92 -4.00
C THR A 973 -18.19 15.51 -2.66
N GLY A 974 -16.93 15.88 -2.52
CA GLY A 974 -16.37 16.43 -1.30
C GLY A 974 -17.06 17.72 -0.90
N VAL A 975 -17.70 17.75 0.28
CA VAL A 975 -18.47 18.94 0.72
C VAL A 975 -17.55 20.03 1.27
N ALA A 976 -16.38 19.64 1.77
CA ALA A 976 -15.39 20.53 2.37
C ALA A 976 -14.26 20.91 1.41
N ASN A 977 -13.80 19.98 0.56
CA ASN A 977 -12.70 20.20 -0.37
C ASN A 977 -12.76 19.23 -1.56
N GLU A 978 -12.31 19.69 -2.73
CA GLU A 978 -12.20 18.87 -3.96
C GLU A 978 -11.19 17.72 -3.81
N SER A 979 -10.30 17.77 -2.81
CA SER A 979 -9.42 16.65 -2.48
C SER A 979 -10.16 15.39 -2.01
N ASP A 980 -11.42 15.56 -1.60
CA ASP A 980 -12.26 14.49 -1.06
C ASP A 980 -13.15 13.87 -2.15
N ASP A 981 -13.05 14.37 -3.39
CA ASP A 981 -13.75 13.84 -4.56
C ASP A 981 -13.23 12.44 -4.91
N ALA A 982 -14.11 11.45 -4.76
CA ALA A 982 -13.72 10.05 -4.84
C ALA A 982 -14.83 9.15 -5.34
N LEU A 983 -14.42 8.00 -5.87
CA LEU A 983 -15.24 6.80 -5.97
C LEU A 983 -15.00 5.94 -4.72
N LEU A 984 -16.07 5.67 -3.99
CA LEU A 984 -16.09 4.83 -2.80
C LEU A 984 -16.53 3.41 -3.16
N VAL A 985 -15.77 2.41 -2.70
CA VAL A 985 -16.02 0.99 -2.95
C VAL A 985 -16.45 0.30 -1.66
N PHE A 986 -17.66 -0.26 -1.65
CA PHE A 986 -18.27 -0.95 -0.51
C PHE A 986 -18.44 -2.44 -0.82
N PRO A 987 -17.62 -3.32 -0.23
CA PRO A 987 -17.90 -4.75 -0.27
C PRO A 987 -19.21 -5.04 0.46
N LEU A 988 -20.17 -5.64 -0.25
CA LEU A 988 -21.43 -6.11 0.30
C LEU A 988 -21.24 -7.59 0.71
N ILE A 989 -21.01 -7.81 2.01
CA ILE A 989 -20.83 -9.16 2.60
C ILE A 989 -22.19 -9.78 2.90
#